data_AF-A0A379SD45-F1
#
_entry.id   AF-A0A379SD45-F1
#
_cell.length_a   1.000
_cell.length_b   1.000
_cell.length_c   1.000
_cell.angle_alpha   90.00
_cell.angle_beta   90.00
_cell.angle_gamma   90.00
#
_symmetry.space_group_name_H-M   'P 1'
#
loop_
_entity.id
_entity.type
_entity.pdbx_description
1 polymer ?
#
loop_
_entity_poly.entity_id
_entity_poly.type
_entity_poly.pdbx_seq_one_letter_code
_entity_poly.pdbx_strand_id
1 'polypeptide(L)'
;MDKIEVRGARTHNLKNINLVIPRDKLIVVTGLSGSGKSSLAFDTLYAEGQRRYVESLSAYARQFLSLMEKPDVDHIEGLSPAISIEQKSTSHNPRSTVGTITEIHDYLRLLFARVGEPRCPDHDVPLAAQTVSQMVDNVLSQPEGKRLMLLAPIIKERKGEHTKTLENLASQGYIRARIDGEVCDLSDPPKLELQKKHTIEVVIDRFKVRNDLSQRLAESFETALELSGGTAVVADMDDEKAEELLFSANFACPICGYSMRELEPRLFSFNNPAGACPTCDGLGVQQYFDPDRVIQNPDLSLAGGAIRGWDRRNFYYFQMLKSLAEHYKFDVDAPWASLSANVHKVVLYGSGKENIEFKYMNDRGDTSVRRHPFEGVLHNMERRYKETESSAVREELAKFISNRPCASCEGTRLNREARHVFVENTPLPAISDMSIGHAMDFFTNLKLSGQRAKIAEKVLKEIGDRLKFLVNVGLNYLTLSRSAETLSGGEAQRIRLASQIGAGLVGVMYVLDEPSIGLHQRDNERLLGTLIHLRDLGNTVIVVEHDEDAIRAADHVIDIGPGAGVHGGEVVAEGPLEAIMAVPESLTGEYMSGKRKIEVPKQRVPANPEKVLKLTGARGNNLKDVTLTLPVGLFTCITGVSGSGKSTLINDTLFPIAQRQLNGATIAEPAPYRDIQGWNISIK
;
A
#
# COMPACT_ATOMS: atom_id res chain seq x y z
N MET A 1 10.30 -42.12 3.22
CA MET A 1 11.69 -41.87 2.81
C MET A 1 12.18 -40.69 3.62
N ASP A 2 13.32 -40.82 4.27
CA ASP A 2 13.95 -39.87 5.19
C ASP A 2 15.06 -39.02 4.53
N LYS A 3 15.31 -39.23 3.24
CA LYS A 3 16.34 -38.57 2.44
C LYS A 3 15.85 -38.22 1.04
N ILE A 4 16.49 -37.23 0.42
CA ILE A 4 16.37 -36.86 -1.00
C ILE A 4 17.65 -37.37 -1.68
N GLU A 5 17.51 -38.26 -2.66
CA GLU A 5 18.65 -38.74 -3.46
C GLU A 5 18.69 -38.02 -4.80
N VAL A 6 19.80 -37.37 -5.11
CA VAL A 6 20.07 -36.73 -6.39
C VAL A 6 21.17 -37.52 -7.10
N ARG A 7 20.94 -37.91 -8.36
CA ARG A 7 21.94 -38.60 -9.18
C ARG A 7 22.13 -37.90 -10.52
N GLY A 8 23.40 -37.67 -10.84
CA GLY A 8 23.84 -37.11 -12.12
C GLY A 8 23.28 -35.73 -12.42
N ALA A 9 23.28 -34.80 -11.46
CA ALA A 9 22.87 -33.42 -11.74
C ALA A 9 23.94 -32.67 -12.54
N ARG A 10 23.52 -32.06 -13.65
CA ARG A 10 24.36 -31.41 -14.67
C ARG A 10 23.86 -30.01 -15.08
N THR A 11 22.84 -29.51 -14.41
CA THR A 11 22.28 -28.17 -14.67
C THR A 11 23.37 -27.09 -14.62
N HIS A 12 23.47 -26.29 -15.69
CA HIS A 12 24.49 -25.26 -15.89
C HIS A 12 25.93 -25.78 -15.81
N ASN A 13 26.63 -25.51 -14.70
CA ASN A 13 28.04 -25.85 -14.51
C ASN A 13 28.26 -27.06 -13.58
N LEU A 14 27.19 -27.73 -13.14
CA LEU A 14 27.29 -28.92 -12.28
C LEU A 14 27.94 -30.08 -13.05
N LYS A 15 28.88 -30.78 -12.41
CA LYS A 15 29.69 -31.84 -13.02
C LYS A 15 29.19 -33.24 -12.66
N ASN A 16 27.96 -33.55 -13.08
CA ASN A 16 27.36 -34.87 -12.90
C ASN A 16 27.35 -35.33 -11.43
N ILE A 17 26.91 -34.43 -10.54
CA ILE A 17 27.02 -34.64 -9.09
C ILE A 17 25.96 -35.63 -8.58
N ASN A 18 26.36 -36.43 -7.58
CA ASN A 18 25.47 -37.30 -6.83
C ASN A 18 25.50 -36.84 -5.37
N LEU A 19 24.32 -36.78 -4.73
CA LEU A 19 24.19 -36.16 -3.41
C LEU A 19 23.01 -36.77 -2.65
N VAL A 20 23.13 -36.88 -1.34
CA VAL A 20 22.08 -37.39 -0.45
C VAL A 20 21.76 -36.34 0.62
N ILE A 21 20.57 -35.74 0.53
CA ILE A 21 20.13 -34.67 1.44
C ILE A 21 19.21 -35.27 2.51
N PRO A 22 19.46 -35.04 3.81
CA PRO A 22 18.52 -35.46 4.85
C PRO A 22 17.23 -34.63 4.78
N ARG A 23 16.06 -35.28 4.92
CA ARG A 23 14.77 -34.60 5.02
C ARG A 23 14.53 -34.07 6.43
N ASP A 24 13.65 -33.08 6.53
CA ASP A 24 13.19 -32.47 7.78
C ASP A 24 14.33 -31.83 8.59
N LYS A 25 15.33 -31.34 7.86
CA LYS A 25 16.55 -30.70 8.36
C LYS A 25 16.73 -29.30 7.78
N LEU A 26 17.53 -28.49 8.47
CA LEU A 26 18.08 -27.24 7.97
C LEU A 26 19.39 -27.54 7.24
N ILE A 27 19.37 -27.43 5.92
CA ILE A 27 20.51 -27.69 5.04
C ILE A 27 21.05 -26.36 4.53
N VAL A 28 22.35 -26.13 4.65
CA VAL A 28 23.02 -24.96 4.09
C VAL A 28 23.89 -25.37 2.90
N VAL A 29 23.64 -24.78 1.75
CA VAL A 29 24.46 -24.90 0.54
C VAL A 29 25.39 -23.69 0.47
N THR A 30 26.69 -23.94 0.54
CA THR A 30 27.72 -22.90 0.64
C THR A 30 28.85 -23.12 -0.39
N GLY A 31 29.81 -22.21 -0.42
CA GLY A 31 30.91 -22.18 -1.39
C GLY A 31 31.02 -20.87 -2.16
N LEU A 32 32.00 -20.78 -3.06
CA LEU A 32 32.34 -19.55 -3.78
C LEU A 32 31.20 -19.00 -4.67
N SER A 33 31.19 -17.69 -4.90
CA SER A 33 30.24 -17.10 -5.87
C SER A 33 30.45 -17.71 -7.25
N GLY A 34 29.36 -18.16 -7.89
CA GLY A 34 29.42 -18.88 -9.16
C GLY A 34 29.89 -20.34 -9.07
N SER A 35 30.01 -20.94 -7.88
CA SER A 35 30.43 -22.34 -7.75
C SER A 35 29.36 -23.35 -8.18
N GLY A 36 28.09 -22.95 -8.29
CA GLY A 36 26.97 -23.84 -8.66
C GLY A 36 25.91 -24.03 -7.57
N LYS A 37 25.96 -23.24 -6.48
CA LYS A 37 24.97 -23.25 -5.38
C LYS A 37 23.53 -23.09 -5.88
N SER A 38 23.28 -22.01 -6.63
CA SER A 38 21.95 -21.73 -7.16
C SER A 38 21.53 -22.75 -8.23
N SER A 39 22.48 -23.23 -9.05
CA SER A 39 22.24 -24.30 -10.03
C SER A 39 21.72 -25.59 -9.37
N LEU A 40 22.27 -25.96 -8.20
CA LEU A 40 21.79 -27.11 -7.43
C LEU A 40 20.45 -26.80 -6.73
N ALA A 41 20.41 -25.73 -5.95
CA ALA A 41 19.27 -25.45 -5.06
C ALA A 41 18.01 -25.03 -5.84
N PHE A 42 18.13 -24.07 -6.76
CA PHE A 42 17.00 -23.48 -7.46
C PHE A 42 16.73 -24.18 -8.79
N ASP A 43 17.75 -24.25 -9.66
CA ASP A 43 17.55 -24.70 -11.04
C ASP A 43 17.43 -26.23 -11.15
N THR A 44 17.79 -26.97 -10.10
CA THR A 44 17.64 -28.43 -10.03
C THR A 44 16.60 -28.87 -9.01
N LEU A 45 16.84 -28.67 -7.71
CA LEU A 45 15.99 -29.21 -6.64
C LEU A 45 14.61 -28.55 -6.60
N TYR A 46 14.56 -27.22 -6.52
CA TYR A 46 13.31 -26.47 -6.52
C TYR A 46 12.55 -26.65 -7.84
N ALA A 47 13.21 -26.49 -8.98
CA ALA A 47 12.60 -26.64 -10.30
C ALA A 47 11.94 -28.02 -10.47
N GLU A 48 12.62 -29.10 -10.09
CA GLU A 48 12.08 -30.45 -10.19
C GLU A 48 10.95 -30.70 -9.17
N GLY A 49 11.09 -30.22 -7.93
CA GLY A 49 10.06 -30.34 -6.90
C GLY A 49 8.77 -29.58 -7.27
N GLN A 50 8.89 -28.38 -7.82
CA GLN A 50 7.76 -27.59 -8.30
C GLN A 50 7.12 -28.26 -9.52
N ARG A 51 7.92 -28.69 -10.51
CA ARG A 51 7.42 -29.35 -11.73
C ARG A 51 6.59 -30.58 -11.39
N ARG A 52 7.11 -31.49 -10.55
CA ARG A 52 6.40 -32.72 -10.13
C ARG A 52 5.07 -32.42 -9.45
N TYR A 53 5.04 -31.40 -8.60
CA TYR A 53 3.81 -30.98 -7.93
C TYR A 53 2.79 -30.43 -8.92
N VAL A 54 3.18 -29.51 -9.81
CA VAL A 54 2.24 -28.90 -10.77
C VAL A 54 1.77 -29.90 -11.84
N GLU A 55 2.60 -30.87 -12.24
CA GLU A 55 2.21 -32.00 -13.13
C GLU A 55 1.12 -32.90 -12.52
N SER A 56 0.97 -32.88 -11.19
CA SER A 56 -0.05 -33.64 -10.47
C SER A 56 -1.40 -32.91 -10.38
N LEU A 57 -1.44 -31.59 -10.59
CA LEU A 57 -2.64 -30.77 -10.39
C LEU A 57 -3.73 -31.03 -11.45
N SER A 58 -3.35 -31.18 -12.72
CA SER A 58 -4.31 -31.50 -13.79
C SER A 58 -3.64 -32.08 -15.03
N ALA A 59 -4.41 -32.82 -15.83
CA ALA A 59 -3.95 -33.29 -17.14
C ALA A 59 -3.57 -32.14 -18.09
N TYR A 60 -4.27 -31.00 -17.99
CA TYR A 60 -3.97 -29.79 -18.76
C TYR A 60 -2.63 -29.17 -18.33
N ALA A 61 -2.39 -29.00 -17.03
CA ALA A 61 -1.12 -28.48 -16.52
C ALA A 61 0.07 -29.34 -16.96
N ARG A 62 -0.10 -30.67 -17.02
CA ARG A 62 0.92 -31.59 -17.51
C ARG A 62 1.28 -31.35 -18.98
N GLN A 63 0.32 -31.01 -19.84
CA GLN A 63 0.60 -30.66 -21.23
C GLN A 63 1.43 -29.37 -21.34
N PHE A 64 1.10 -28.34 -20.55
CA PHE A 64 1.86 -27.09 -20.54
C PHE A 64 3.28 -27.26 -20.00
N LEU A 65 3.44 -28.01 -18.91
CA LEU A 65 4.76 -28.27 -18.32
C LEU A 65 5.65 -29.14 -19.19
N SER A 66 5.07 -30.01 -20.03
CA SER A 66 5.86 -30.81 -20.98
C SER A 66 6.61 -29.98 -22.03
N LEU A 67 6.20 -28.72 -22.22
CA LEU A 67 6.88 -27.74 -23.08
C LEU A 67 8.02 -26.99 -22.38
N MET A 68 8.11 -27.06 -21.04
CA MET A 68 9.18 -26.42 -20.28
C MET A 68 10.44 -27.27 -20.28
N GLU A 69 11.59 -26.61 -20.30
CA GLU A 69 12.89 -27.27 -20.22
C GLU A 69 13.03 -27.96 -18.85
N LYS A 70 13.36 -29.26 -18.86
CA LYS A 70 13.56 -30.03 -17.63
C LYS A 70 14.98 -29.80 -17.11
N PRO A 71 15.19 -29.74 -15.79
CA PRO A 71 16.53 -29.76 -15.23
C PRO A 71 17.33 -30.97 -15.73
N ASP A 72 18.61 -30.78 -16.05
CA ASP A 72 19.47 -31.87 -16.51
C ASP A 72 19.94 -32.69 -15.31
N VAL A 73 19.19 -33.75 -15.02
CA VAL A 73 19.45 -34.69 -13.93
C VAL A 73 19.01 -36.09 -14.32
N ASP A 74 19.80 -37.12 -13.98
CA ASP A 74 19.45 -38.51 -14.30
C ASP A 74 18.28 -39.00 -13.46
N HIS A 75 18.35 -38.76 -12.15
CA HIS A 75 17.34 -39.23 -11.22
C HIS A 75 17.29 -38.37 -9.96
N ILE A 76 16.08 -38.07 -9.49
CA ILE A 76 15.86 -37.53 -8.15
C ILE A 76 14.72 -38.29 -7.46
N GLU A 77 14.97 -38.80 -6.25
CA GLU A 77 14.00 -39.50 -5.42
C GLU A 77 13.79 -38.76 -4.09
N GLY A 78 12.60 -38.90 -3.49
CA GLY A 78 12.32 -38.34 -2.16
C GLY A 78 12.03 -36.84 -2.13
N LEU A 79 11.85 -36.17 -3.27
CA LEU A 79 11.49 -34.75 -3.36
C LEU A 79 10.09 -34.47 -2.78
N SER A 80 9.99 -33.42 -1.97
CA SER A 80 8.72 -32.80 -1.57
C SER A 80 8.28 -31.71 -2.56
N PRO A 81 7.00 -31.29 -2.53
CA PRO A 81 6.58 -30.03 -3.14
C PRO A 81 7.50 -28.89 -2.67
N ALA A 82 7.97 -28.08 -3.63
CA ALA A 82 9.01 -27.10 -3.37
C ALA A 82 8.48 -25.66 -3.46
N ILE A 83 8.96 -24.79 -2.57
CA ILE A 83 8.67 -23.35 -2.56
C ILE A 83 9.97 -22.58 -2.52
N SER A 84 10.22 -21.70 -3.50
CA SER A 84 11.38 -20.81 -3.50
C SER A 84 11.08 -19.48 -2.80
N ILE A 85 12.08 -18.96 -2.08
CA ILE A 85 12.06 -17.64 -1.45
C ILE A 85 13.33 -16.90 -1.93
N GLU A 86 13.25 -16.38 -3.15
CA GLU A 86 14.30 -15.60 -3.83
C GLU A 86 14.18 -14.10 -3.56
N GLN A 87 15.25 -13.36 -3.85
CA GLN A 87 15.30 -11.89 -3.77
C GLN A 87 14.65 -11.16 -4.96
N LYS A 88 14.19 -11.89 -5.98
CA LYS A 88 13.54 -11.28 -7.14
C LYS A 88 12.31 -10.49 -6.69
N SER A 89 12.18 -9.26 -7.21
CA SER A 89 11.11 -8.35 -6.83
C SER A 89 9.75 -9.03 -6.98
N THR A 90 8.94 -8.92 -5.93
CA THR A 90 7.50 -9.20 -6.03
C THR A 90 6.93 -8.37 -7.19
N SER A 91 6.04 -8.98 -7.98
CA SER A 91 5.31 -8.35 -9.09
C SER A 91 5.11 -6.84 -8.91
N HIS A 92 5.50 -6.04 -9.92
CA HIS A 92 5.31 -4.58 -9.98
C HIS A 92 3.82 -4.25 -10.15
N ASN A 93 3.05 -4.47 -9.09
CA ASN A 93 1.66 -4.12 -9.03
C ASN A 93 1.48 -2.98 -8.02
N PRO A 94 1.10 -1.76 -8.47
CA PRO A 94 1.01 -0.59 -7.61
C PRO A 94 -0.08 -0.71 -6.53
N ARG A 95 -1.02 -1.66 -6.69
CA ARG A 95 -2.05 -1.95 -5.68
C ARG A 95 -1.54 -2.84 -4.55
N SER A 96 -0.44 -3.56 -4.73
CA SER A 96 0.07 -4.48 -3.71
C SER A 96 0.73 -3.70 -2.56
N THR A 97 0.37 -4.06 -1.33
CA THR A 97 0.98 -3.55 -0.09
C THR A 97 1.52 -4.71 0.74
N VAL A 98 2.28 -4.39 1.79
CA VAL A 98 2.70 -5.37 2.80
C VAL A 98 1.48 -6.11 3.37
N GLY A 99 0.40 -5.39 3.69
CA GLY A 99 -0.82 -5.97 4.23
C GLY A 99 -1.54 -6.94 3.27
N THR A 100 -1.51 -6.69 1.95
CA THR A 100 -2.12 -7.62 0.98
C THR A 100 -1.25 -8.85 0.74
N ILE A 101 0.09 -8.69 0.66
CA ILE A 101 1.01 -9.83 0.45
C ILE A 101 1.00 -10.79 1.63
N THR A 102 0.80 -10.27 2.83
CA THR A 102 0.75 -11.05 4.08
C THR A 102 -0.66 -11.54 4.42
N GLU A 103 -1.65 -11.20 3.60
CA GLU A 103 -3.09 -11.43 3.81
C GLU A 103 -3.65 -10.82 5.11
N ILE A 104 -2.85 -10.08 5.87
CA ILE A 104 -3.30 -9.40 7.09
C ILE A 104 -4.42 -8.43 6.76
N HIS A 105 -4.33 -7.75 5.61
CA HIS A 105 -5.39 -6.86 5.15
C HIS A 105 -6.72 -7.61 4.94
N ASP A 106 -6.71 -8.87 4.52
CA ASP A 106 -7.93 -9.66 4.33
C ASP A 106 -8.59 -10.03 5.66
N TYR A 107 -7.79 -10.36 6.68
CA TYR A 107 -8.29 -10.53 8.04
C TYR A 107 -8.78 -9.22 8.65
N LEU A 108 -8.11 -8.09 8.39
CA LEU A 108 -8.60 -6.77 8.80
C LEU A 108 -9.96 -6.46 8.17
N ARG A 109 -10.13 -6.72 6.87
CA ARG A 109 -11.40 -6.55 6.17
C ARG A 109 -12.51 -7.39 6.81
N LEU A 110 -12.21 -8.64 7.17
CA LEU A 110 -13.14 -9.52 7.86
C LEU A 110 -13.47 -9.01 9.27
N LEU A 111 -12.47 -8.56 10.02
CA LEU A 111 -12.64 -8.01 11.37
C LEU A 111 -13.56 -6.77 11.34
N PHE A 112 -13.25 -5.79 10.50
CA PHE A 112 -14.02 -4.54 10.40
C PHE A 112 -15.45 -4.79 9.89
N ALA A 113 -15.67 -5.77 9.02
CA ALA A 113 -17.01 -6.15 8.60
C ALA A 113 -17.85 -6.78 9.73
N ARG A 114 -17.21 -7.50 10.66
CA ARG A 114 -17.91 -8.27 11.71
C ARG A 114 -18.08 -7.53 13.02
N VAL A 115 -17.10 -6.71 13.42
CA VAL A 115 -17.11 -6.02 14.71
C VAL A 115 -16.97 -4.50 14.60
N GLY A 116 -16.79 -3.98 13.38
CA GLY A 116 -16.66 -2.55 13.15
C GLY A 116 -17.94 -1.80 13.47
N GLU A 117 -17.78 -0.63 14.08
CA GLU A 117 -18.84 0.32 14.34
C GLU A 117 -18.82 1.40 13.25
N PRO A 118 -19.81 1.45 12.34
CA PRO A 118 -19.90 2.50 11.34
C PRO A 118 -20.34 3.80 12.00
N ARG A 119 -19.76 4.93 11.58
CA ARG A 119 -20.09 6.27 12.08
C ARG A 119 -20.39 7.23 10.95
N CYS A 120 -21.21 8.23 11.23
CA CYS A 120 -21.50 9.29 10.28
C CYS A 120 -20.23 10.10 9.99
N PRO A 121 -19.80 10.27 8.72
CA PRO A 121 -18.60 11.04 8.38
C PRO A 121 -18.64 12.53 8.74
N ASP A 122 -19.82 13.08 9.01
CA ASP A 122 -20.01 14.51 9.29
C ASP A 122 -20.28 14.79 10.78
N HIS A 123 -20.90 13.82 11.50
CA HIS A 123 -21.36 14.00 12.88
C HIS A 123 -20.70 13.05 13.89
N ASP A 124 -19.92 12.07 13.42
CA ASP A 124 -19.26 11.02 14.21
C ASP A 124 -20.21 10.21 15.13
N VAL A 125 -21.51 10.24 14.85
CA VAL A 125 -22.50 9.43 15.58
C VAL A 125 -22.52 7.99 15.04
N PRO A 126 -22.65 6.97 15.91
CA PRO A 126 -22.79 5.58 15.49
C PRO A 126 -23.99 5.38 14.58
N LEU A 127 -23.78 4.71 13.45
CA LEU A 127 -24.84 4.22 12.58
C LEU A 127 -25.23 2.85 13.10
N ALA A 128 -26.44 2.73 13.64
CA ALA A 128 -26.97 1.46 14.12
C ALA A 128 -28.20 1.09 13.29
N ALA A 129 -28.12 -0.03 12.57
CA ALA A 129 -29.30 -0.68 12.01
C ALA A 129 -30.00 -1.46 13.13
N GLN A 130 -31.30 -1.26 13.28
CA GLN A 130 -32.12 -1.98 14.24
C GLN A 130 -33.16 -2.80 13.49
N THR A 131 -33.47 -3.98 14.01
CA THR A 131 -34.62 -4.77 13.55
C THR A 131 -35.90 -4.18 14.13
N VAL A 132 -37.03 -4.38 13.44
CA VAL A 132 -38.35 -3.92 13.95
C VAL A 132 -38.60 -4.45 15.37
N SER A 133 -38.26 -5.71 15.66
CA SER A 133 -38.37 -6.27 17.01
C SER A 133 -37.56 -5.49 18.05
N GLN A 134 -36.30 -5.13 17.75
CA GLN A 134 -35.47 -4.32 18.65
C GLN A 134 -36.03 -2.89 18.84
N MET A 135 -36.60 -2.29 17.80
CA MET A 135 -37.25 -0.98 17.90
C MET A 135 -38.46 -1.05 18.84
N VAL A 136 -39.30 -2.09 18.68
CA VAL A 136 -40.46 -2.35 19.53
C VAL A 136 -40.04 -2.58 20.98
N ASP A 137 -39.04 -3.43 21.22
CA ASP A 137 -38.52 -3.71 22.57
C ASP A 137 -38.00 -2.45 23.25
N ASN A 138 -37.31 -1.56 22.51
CA ASN A 138 -36.82 -0.30 23.02
C ASN A 138 -37.97 0.65 23.41
N VAL A 139 -39.00 0.77 22.58
CA VAL A 139 -40.21 1.56 22.91
C VAL A 139 -40.94 1.00 24.13
N LEU A 140 -41.06 -0.33 24.24
CA LEU A 140 -41.70 -0.98 25.39
C LEU A 140 -40.89 -0.85 26.70
N SER A 141 -39.59 -0.54 26.62
CA SER A 141 -38.74 -0.28 27.80
C SER A 141 -38.98 1.10 28.44
N GLN A 142 -39.74 1.97 27.77
CA GLN A 142 -40.12 3.29 28.30
C GLN A 142 -41.12 3.18 29.46
N PRO A 143 -41.25 4.22 30.31
CA PRO A 143 -42.18 4.19 31.44
C PRO A 143 -43.62 3.89 31.03
N GLU A 144 -44.27 2.97 31.76
CA GLU A 144 -45.65 2.58 31.50
C GLU A 144 -46.62 3.78 31.58
N GLY A 145 -47.54 3.89 30.62
CA GLY A 145 -48.52 4.97 30.56
C GLY A 145 -48.07 6.26 29.85
N LYS A 146 -46.78 6.38 29.49
CA LYS A 146 -46.24 7.51 28.71
C LYS A 146 -46.89 7.59 27.33
N ARG A 147 -47.27 8.79 26.87
CA ARG A 147 -47.93 9.02 25.58
C ARG A 147 -46.90 9.34 24.51
N LEU A 148 -46.79 8.47 23.51
CA LEU A 148 -45.82 8.59 22.44
C LEU A 148 -46.52 8.59 21.08
N MET A 149 -45.90 9.24 20.10
CA MET A 149 -46.30 9.17 18.69
C MET A 149 -45.16 8.64 17.84
N LEU A 150 -45.49 7.72 16.93
CA LEU A 150 -44.58 7.20 15.91
C LEU A 150 -44.71 8.02 14.64
N LEU A 151 -43.58 8.50 14.14
CA LEU A 151 -43.45 9.42 13.04
C LEU A 151 -42.59 8.80 11.94
N ALA A 152 -43.01 8.99 10.69
CA ALA A 152 -42.24 8.65 9.50
C ALA A 152 -41.67 9.94 8.88
N PRO A 153 -40.37 10.23 9.02
CA PRO A 153 -39.78 11.45 8.49
C PRO A 153 -39.63 11.35 6.96
N ILE A 154 -40.43 12.10 6.21
CA ILE A 154 -40.43 12.09 4.75
C ILE A 154 -39.45 13.12 4.19
N ILE A 155 -39.40 14.29 4.84
CA ILE A 155 -38.53 15.39 4.46
C ILE A 155 -37.85 15.90 5.74
N LYS A 156 -36.53 16.04 5.72
CA LYS A 156 -35.74 16.68 6.78
C LYS A 156 -34.95 17.85 6.21
N GLU A 157 -35.13 19.04 6.77
CA GLU A 157 -34.30 20.23 6.50
C GLU A 157 -34.13 20.59 5.00
N ARG A 158 -35.16 20.38 4.18
CA ARG A 158 -35.13 20.71 2.73
C ARG A 158 -35.97 21.93 2.41
N LYS A 159 -35.43 22.78 1.54
CA LYS A 159 -36.15 23.94 1.00
C LYS A 159 -37.23 23.52 0.00
N GLY A 160 -38.37 24.19 0.04
CA GLY A 160 -39.45 24.01 -0.93
C GLY A 160 -40.85 24.05 -0.29
N GLU A 161 -41.86 24.25 -1.11
CA GLU A 161 -43.26 24.31 -0.66
C GLU A 161 -43.87 22.92 -0.41
N HIS A 162 -43.27 21.86 -0.98
CA HIS A 162 -43.62 20.45 -0.79
C HIS A 162 -45.12 20.09 -0.97
N THR A 163 -45.91 20.92 -1.65
CA THR A 163 -47.36 20.77 -1.85
C THR A 163 -47.74 19.41 -2.45
N LYS A 164 -47.06 19.00 -3.52
CA LYS A 164 -47.27 17.67 -4.14
C LYS A 164 -47.03 16.52 -3.17
N THR A 165 -46.05 16.65 -2.27
CA THR A 165 -45.75 15.62 -1.28
C THR A 165 -46.89 15.51 -0.27
N LEU A 166 -47.40 16.65 0.21
CA LEU A 166 -48.51 16.70 1.16
C LEU A 166 -49.82 16.16 0.54
N GLU A 167 -50.12 16.51 -0.71
CA GLU A 167 -51.26 15.98 -1.46
C GLU A 167 -51.15 14.45 -1.67
N ASN A 168 -49.96 13.96 -2.02
CA ASN A 168 -49.71 12.53 -2.15
C ASN A 168 -49.92 11.79 -0.83
N LEU A 169 -49.44 12.32 0.29
CA LEU A 169 -49.64 11.73 1.61
C LEU A 169 -51.12 11.73 2.02
N ALA A 170 -51.86 12.80 1.75
CA ALA A 170 -53.30 12.87 2.00
C ALA A 170 -54.07 11.84 1.15
N SER A 171 -53.73 11.70 -0.14
CA SER A 171 -54.38 10.72 -1.04
C SER A 171 -54.07 9.26 -0.68
N GLN A 172 -52.94 8.99 -0.02
CA GLN A 172 -52.61 7.68 0.56
C GLN A 172 -53.37 7.38 1.86
N GLY A 173 -54.15 8.34 2.38
CA GLY A 173 -55.02 8.16 3.54
C GLY A 173 -54.40 8.61 4.88
N TYR A 174 -53.23 9.26 4.87
CA TYR A 174 -52.66 9.83 6.08
C TYR A 174 -53.39 11.11 6.48
N ILE A 175 -53.79 11.21 7.76
CA ILE A 175 -54.62 12.31 8.27
C ILE A 175 -53.77 13.41 8.91
N ARG A 176 -52.62 13.07 9.52
CA ARG A 176 -51.83 14.03 10.31
C ARG A 176 -50.34 13.96 9.96
N ALA A 177 -49.70 15.11 9.97
CA ALA A 177 -48.25 15.24 9.87
C ALA A 177 -47.75 16.30 10.85
N ARG A 178 -46.56 16.09 11.39
CA ARG A 178 -45.79 17.10 12.12
C ARG A 178 -44.94 17.86 11.11
N ILE A 179 -45.18 19.15 10.98
CA ILE A 179 -44.46 20.04 10.06
C ILE A 179 -43.80 21.13 10.88
N ASP A 180 -42.47 21.22 10.81
CA ASP A 180 -41.65 22.16 11.58
C ASP A 180 -41.94 22.17 13.10
N GLY A 181 -42.27 21.00 13.65
CA GLY A 181 -42.58 20.78 15.06
C GLY A 181 -44.07 20.83 15.41
N GLU A 182 -44.93 21.41 14.56
CA GLU A 182 -46.37 21.50 14.81
C GLU A 182 -47.15 20.37 14.14
N VAL A 183 -48.04 19.72 14.90
CA VAL A 183 -48.91 18.66 14.36
C VAL A 183 -50.12 19.29 13.68
N CYS A 184 -50.24 19.10 12.36
CA CYS A 184 -51.33 19.61 11.54
C CYS A 184 -52.12 18.49 10.87
N ASP A 185 -53.33 18.83 10.42
CA ASP A 185 -54.19 17.94 9.65
C ASP A 185 -53.84 18.07 8.15
N LEU A 186 -53.62 16.94 7.48
CA LEU A 186 -53.24 16.89 6.07
C LEU A 186 -54.40 17.24 5.12
N SER A 187 -55.64 17.32 5.63
CA SER A 187 -56.78 17.84 4.85
C SER A 187 -56.73 19.36 4.65
N ASP A 188 -56.03 20.09 5.51
CA ASP A 188 -55.77 21.53 5.40
C ASP A 188 -54.33 21.87 5.83
N PRO A 189 -53.32 21.50 5.02
CA PRO A 189 -51.93 21.66 5.41
C PRO A 189 -51.49 23.13 5.37
N PRO A 190 -50.59 23.56 6.26
CA PRO A 190 -50.06 24.91 6.27
C PRO A 190 -49.29 25.23 4.97
N LYS A 191 -49.37 26.47 4.50
CA LYS A 191 -48.59 26.94 3.34
C LYS A 191 -47.12 27.11 3.72
N LEU A 192 -46.26 26.28 3.16
CA LEU A 192 -44.80 26.32 3.37
C LEU A 192 -44.13 27.32 2.43
N GLU A 193 -43.02 27.91 2.86
CA GLU A 193 -42.29 28.94 2.11
C GLU A 193 -41.17 28.32 1.26
N LEU A 194 -41.10 28.65 -0.03
CA LEU A 194 -40.11 28.10 -0.96
C LEU A 194 -38.64 28.24 -0.50
N GLN A 195 -38.30 29.32 0.21
CA GLN A 195 -36.92 29.67 0.57
C GLN A 195 -36.48 29.18 1.96
N LYS A 196 -37.43 28.74 2.80
CA LYS A 196 -37.15 28.19 4.13
C LYS A 196 -36.98 26.67 4.03
N LYS A 197 -36.16 26.13 4.93
CA LYS A 197 -36.03 24.67 5.09
C LYS A 197 -37.18 24.20 5.94
N HIS A 198 -37.78 23.08 5.54
CA HIS A 198 -38.91 22.47 6.22
C HIS A 198 -38.60 21.02 6.56
N THR A 199 -39.19 20.54 7.66
CA THR A 199 -39.17 19.14 8.09
C THR A 199 -40.61 18.64 8.18
N ILE A 200 -40.91 17.54 7.47
CA ILE A 200 -42.25 16.95 7.35
C ILE A 200 -42.18 15.49 7.78
N GLU A 201 -42.94 15.16 8.81
CA GLU A 201 -42.97 13.84 9.44
C GLU A 201 -44.41 13.36 9.59
N VAL A 202 -44.76 12.25 8.96
CA VAL A 202 -46.14 11.74 8.97
C VAL A 202 -46.40 11.02 10.29
N VAL A 203 -47.55 11.28 10.92
CA VAL A 203 -47.95 10.58 12.15
C VAL A 203 -48.54 9.23 11.77
N ILE A 204 -47.82 8.15 12.07
CA ILE A 204 -48.21 6.77 11.74
C ILE A 204 -49.08 6.17 12.84
N ASP A 205 -48.65 6.30 14.10
CA ASP A 205 -49.42 5.81 15.24
C ASP A 205 -49.27 6.72 16.47
N ARG A 206 -50.26 6.67 17.36
CA ARG A 206 -50.28 7.34 18.66
C ARG A 206 -50.74 6.35 19.72
N PHE A 207 -49.92 6.16 20.73
CA PHE A 207 -50.14 5.10 21.71
C PHE A 207 -49.67 5.50 23.12
N LYS A 208 -50.11 4.72 24.10
CA LYS A 208 -49.60 4.77 25.47
C LYS A 208 -48.81 3.51 25.74
N VAL A 209 -47.60 3.62 26.27
CA VAL A 209 -46.72 2.47 26.51
C VAL A 209 -47.41 1.45 27.45
N ARG A 210 -47.61 0.23 26.94
CA ARG A 210 -48.23 -0.93 27.61
C ARG A 210 -47.65 -2.21 27.02
N ASN A 211 -47.56 -3.27 27.82
CA ASN A 211 -46.91 -4.54 27.42
C ASN A 211 -47.65 -5.32 26.32
N ASP A 212 -48.93 -5.04 26.06
CA ASP A 212 -49.76 -5.73 25.06
C ASP A 212 -49.65 -5.14 23.64
N LEU A 213 -48.88 -4.06 23.46
CA LEU A 213 -48.82 -3.31 22.19
C LEU A 213 -47.80 -3.84 21.17
N SER A 214 -47.05 -4.89 21.48
CA SER A 214 -45.91 -5.34 20.64
C SER A 214 -46.28 -5.57 19.17
N GLN A 215 -47.37 -6.30 18.89
CA GLN A 215 -47.78 -6.60 17.50
C GLN A 215 -48.19 -5.35 16.72
N ARG A 216 -48.99 -4.47 17.33
CA ARG A 216 -49.42 -3.20 16.72
C ARG A 216 -48.25 -2.27 16.45
N LEU A 217 -47.29 -2.19 17.39
CA LEU A 217 -46.08 -1.38 17.21
C LEU A 217 -45.22 -1.93 16.06
N ALA A 218 -45.10 -3.25 15.93
CA ALA A 218 -44.35 -3.84 14.82
C ALA A 218 -44.93 -3.46 13.45
N GLU A 219 -46.25 -3.59 13.27
CA GLU A 219 -46.94 -3.19 12.03
C GLU A 219 -46.79 -1.67 11.75
N SER A 220 -46.85 -0.86 12.82
CA SER A 220 -46.68 0.60 12.70
C SER A 220 -45.24 0.98 12.33
N PHE A 221 -44.24 0.29 12.89
CA PHE A 221 -42.84 0.48 12.52
C PHE A 221 -42.57 0.04 11.09
N GLU A 222 -43.11 -1.09 10.63
CA GLU A 222 -43.00 -1.52 9.23
C GLU A 222 -43.56 -0.46 8.28
N THR A 223 -44.76 0.06 8.58
CA THR A 223 -45.39 1.13 7.80
C THR A 223 -44.54 2.40 7.80
N ALA A 224 -44.02 2.81 8.96
CA ALA A 224 -43.20 4.01 9.09
C ALA A 224 -41.89 3.90 8.30
N LEU A 225 -41.24 2.74 8.37
CA LEU A 225 -39.98 2.46 7.68
C LEU A 225 -40.18 2.37 6.17
N GLU A 226 -41.25 1.73 5.70
CA GLU A 226 -41.56 1.65 4.28
C GLU A 226 -41.83 3.04 3.68
N LEU A 227 -42.59 3.87 4.41
CA LEU A 227 -42.94 5.21 3.96
C LEU A 227 -41.75 6.18 3.92
N SER A 228 -40.84 6.10 4.90
CA SER A 228 -39.68 7.01 5.03
C SER A 228 -38.42 6.52 4.32
N GLY A 229 -38.40 5.29 3.80
CA GLY A 229 -37.19 4.66 3.24
C GLY A 229 -36.21 4.14 4.31
N GLY A 230 -36.71 3.76 5.49
CA GLY A 230 -35.96 3.03 6.52
C GLY A 230 -35.63 3.82 7.78
N THR A 231 -36.37 4.87 8.10
CA THR A 231 -36.24 5.63 9.37
C THR A 231 -37.56 5.83 10.09
N ALA A 232 -37.54 5.89 11.41
CA ALA A 232 -38.71 6.18 12.21
C ALA A 232 -38.30 7.03 13.41
N VAL A 233 -39.19 7.91 13.85
CA VAL A 233 -38.96 8.78 15.01
C VAL A 233 -40.09 8.52 16.00
N VAL A 234 -39.78 8.37 17.27
CA VAL A 234 -40.77 8.31 18.35
C VAL A 234 -40.60 9.54 19.21
N ALA A 235 -41.64 10.36 19.26
CA ALA A 235 -41.67 11.61 20.01
C ALA A 235 -42.68 11.54 21.17
N ASP A 236 -42.39 12.27 22.25
CA ASP A 236 -43.31 12.44 23.36
C ASP A 236 -44.45 13.39 22.95
N MET A 237 -45.68 13.07 23.36
CA MET A 237 -46.84 13.90 23.05
C MET A 237 -47.11 14.99 24.10
N ASP A 238 -46.61 14.82 25.31
CA ASP A 238 -46.89 15.67 26.46
C ASP A 238 -45.71 16.63 26.76
N ASP A 239 -44.47 16.30 26.35
CA ASP A 239 -43.27 17.13 26.51
C ASP A 239 -42.50 17.34 25.20
N GLU A 240 -42.64 18.52 24.59
CA GLU A 240 -41.90 18.92 23.38
C GLU A 240 -40.37 19.03 23.57
N LYS A 241 -39.87 19.08 24.81
CA LYS A 241 -38.44 19.13 25.11
C LYS A 241 -37.84 17.76 25.43
N ALA A 242 -38.66 16.71 25.51
CA ALA A 242 -38.17 15.36 25.71
C ALA A 242 -37.33 14.90 24.50
N GLU A 243 -36.28 14.14 24.78
CA GLU A 243 -35.40 13.61 23.73
C GLU A 243 -36.17 12.60 22.86
N GLU A 244 -36.13 12.81 21.54
CA GLU A 244 -36.80 11.92 20.58
C GLU A 244 -35.99 10.65 20.36
N LEU A 245 -36.68 9.51 20.27
CA LEU A 245 -36.04 8.24 19.95
C LEU A 245 -36.02 8.05 18.44
N LEU A 246 -34.83 8.02 17.85
CA LEU A 246 -34.68 7.82 16.42
C LEU A 246 -34.27 6.37 16.12
N PHE A 247 -35.00 5.77 15.19
CA PHE A 247 -34.82 4.40 14.74
C PHE A 247 -34.46 4.38 13.24
N SER A 248 -33.59 3.46 12.85
CA SER A 248 -33.34 3.18 11.44
C SER A 248 -33.22 1.68 11.20
N ALA A 249 -33.89 1.20 10.15
CA ALA A 249 -33.73 -0.15 9.65
C ALA A 249 -32.44 -0.30 8.82
N ASN A 250 -31.84 0.82 8.42
CA ASN A 250 -30.59 0.90 7.68
C ASN A 250 -29.49 1.48 8.58
N PHE A 251 -28.22 1.38 8.17
CA PHE A 251 -27.13 2.11 8.83
C PHE A 251 -27.24 3.60 8.50
N ALA A 252 -28.18 4.34 9.10
CA ALA A 252 -28.44 5.74 8.80
C ALA A 252 -28.17 6.68 9.97
N CYS A 253 -27.70 7.89 9.64
CA CYS A 253 -27.41 8.94 10.59
C CYS A 253 -28.71 9.64 11.00
N PRO A 254 -28.98 9.78 12.31
CA PRO A 254 -30.19 10.44 12.80
C PRO A 254 -30.27 11.93 12.42
N ILE A 255 -29.11 12.58 12.27
CA ILE A 255 -29.00 14.04 12.10
C ILE A 255 -29.12 14.45 10.63
N CYS A 256 -28.30 13.88 9.75
CA CYS A 256 -28.26 14.28 8.33
C CYS A 256 -28.86 13.29 7.33
N GLY A 257 -29.33 12.12 7.81
CA GLY A 257 -29.88 11.09 6.92
C GLY A 257 -28.84 10.37 6.06
N TYR A 258 -27.55 10.58 6.29
CA TYR A 258 -26.49 9.80 5.66
C TYR A 258 -26.69 8.31 5.94
N SER A 259 -26.83 7.48 4.91
CA SER A 259 -26.99 6.03 5.06
C SER A 259 -25.84 5.28 4.42
N MET A 260 -25.54 4.12 5.00
CA MET A 260 -24.48 3.21 4.59
C MET A 260 -25.09 1.85 4.22
N ARG A 261 -24.43 1.15 3.30
CA ARG A 261 -24.72 -0.26 2.99
C ARG A 261 -24.28 -1.17 4.14
N GLU A 262 -24.72 -2.42 4.10
CA GLU A 262 -24.28 -3.44 5.06
C GLU A 262 -22.74 -3.58 5.06
N LEU A 263 -22.19 -3.82 6.25
CA LEU A 263 -20.75 -4.00 6.45
C LEU A 263 -20.31 -5.38 5.94
N GLU A 264 -19.84 -5.41 4.70
CA GLU A 264 -19.26 -6.60 4.09
C GLU A 264 -17.74 -6.46 3.92
N PRO A 265 -16.95 -7.57 3.95
CA PRO A 265 -15.50 -7.50 3.77
C PRO A 265 -15.04 -6.86 2.45
N ARG A 266 -15.88 -6.82 1.41
CA ARG A 266 -15.58 -6.16 0.13
C ARG A 266 -15.56 -4.63 0.22
N LEU A 267 -16.30 -4.05 1.17
CA LEU A 267 -16.32 -2.61 1.43
C LEU A 267 -14.94 -2.09 1.90
N PHE A 268 -14.18 -2.95 2.57
CA PHE A 268 -12.84 -2.62 3.07
C PHE A 268 -11.71 -2.96 2.09
N SER A 269 -12.04 -3.38 0.87
CA SER A 269 -11.06 -3.71 -0.16
C SER A 269 -10.88 -2.54 -1.12
N PHE A 270 -9.67 -1.97 -1.18
CA PHE A 270 -9.33 -0.99 -2.22
C PHE A 270 -9.11 -1.64 -3.61
N ASN A 271 -9.11 -2.97 -3.70
CA ASN A 271 -9.09 -3.71 -4.97
C ASN A 271 -10.50 -3.96 -5.53
N ASN A 272 -11.55 -3.66 -4.76
CA ASN A 272 -12.94 -3.82 -5.18
C ASN A 272 -13.58 -2.43 -5.35
N PRO A 273 -14.28 -2.16 -6.47
CA PRO A 273 -14.99 -0.88 -6.67
C PRO A 273 -15.96 -0.51 -5.55
N ALA A 274 -16.50 -1.50 -4.81
CA ALA A 274 -17.36 -1.25 -3.66
C ALA A 274 -16.64 -0.54 -2.51
N GLY A 275 -15.33 -0.76 -2.33
CA GLY A 275 -14.52 -0.19 -1.24
C GLY A 275 -13.47 0.82 -1.70
N ALA A 276 -13.11 0.80 -2.98
CA ALA A 276 -12.07 1.66 -3.55
C ALA A 276 -12.47 3.14 -3.55
N CYS A 277 -11.50 4.02 -3.32
CA CYS A 277 -11.70 5.45 -3.54
C CYS A 277 -12.05 5.71 -5.01
N PRO A 278 -13.20 6.36 -5.31
CA PRO A 278 -13.65 6.58 -6.69
C PRO A 278 -12.73 7.51 -7.48
N THR A 279 -11.96 8.37 -6.79
CA THR A 279 -11.11 9.38 -7.43
C THR A 279 -9.77 8.81 -7.92
N CYS A 280 -9.23 7.80 -7.24
CA CYS A 280 -7.96 7.16 -7.60
C CYS A 280 -8.09 5.66 -7.90
N ASP A 281 -9.31 5.15 -7.98
CA ASP A 281 -9.64 3.74 -8.18
C ASP A 281 -8.87 2.78 -7.26
N GLY A 282 -8.70 3.19 -5.99
CA GLY A 282 -8.00 2.39 -4.99
C GLY A 282 -6.47 2.40 -5.07
N LEU A 283 -5.86 3.22 -5.92
CA LEU A 283 -4.40 3.37 -5.98
C LEU A 283 -3.84 4.16 -4.78
N GLY A 284 -4.63 5.07 -4.21
CA GLY A 284 -4.22 5.98 -3.13
C GLY A 284 -3.34 7.14 -3.60
N VAL A 285 -2.77 7.05 -4.79
CA VAL A 285 -1.97 8.12 -5.40
C VAL A 285 -2.69 8.72 -6.60
N GLN A 286 -2.40 9.99 -6.87
CA GLN A 286 -2.75 10.67 -8.11
C GLN A 286 -1.46 11.04 -8.83
N GLN A 287 -1.39 10.63 -10.09
CA GLN A 287 -0.37 11.09 -11.01
C GLN A 287 -0.69 12.52 -11.42
N TYR A 288 0.31 13.39 -11.40
CA TYR A 288 0.21 14.74 -11.92
C TYR A 288 1.52 15.12 -12.62
N PHE A 289 1.43 16.03 -13.58
CA PHE A 289 2.61 16.61 -14.19
C PHE A 289 3.25 17.60 -13.23
N ASP A 290 4.49 17.30 -12.84
CA ASP A 290 5.21 18.07 -11.85
C ASP A 290 5.81 19.33 -12.48
N PRO A 291 5.41 20.55 -12.06
CA PRO A 291 5.97 21.78 -12.59
C PRO A 291 7.51 21.80 -12.56
N ASP A 292 8.10 21.29 -11.47
CA ASP A 292 9.54 21.34 -11.24
C ASP A 292 10.30 20.34 -12.13
N ARG A 293 9.63 19.28 -12.62
CA ARG A 293 10.21 18.35 -13.61
C ARG A 293 10.05 18.86 -15.04
N VAL A 294 8.96 19.56 -15.31
CA VAL A 294 8.66 20.14 -16.62
C VAL A 294 9.63 21.29 -16.94
N ILE A 295 10.00 22.07 -15.92
CA ILE A 295 11.00 23.12 -16.02
C ILE A 295 12.40 22.51 -15.92
N GLN A 296 13.11 22.40 -17.04
CA GLN A 296 14.43 21.74 -17.06
C GLN A 296 15.55 22.61 -16.51
N ASN A 297 15.47 23.92 -16.77
CA ASN A 297 16.46 24.88 -16.30
C ASN A 297 15.79 26.26 -16.09
N PRO A 298 15.62 26.70 -14.83
CA PRO A 298 15.05 28.01 -14.50
C PRO A 298 15.87 29.22 -14.98
N ASP A 299 17.17 29.04 -15.25
CA ASP A 299 18.07 30.12 -15.71
C ASP A 299 17.94 30.37 -17.22
N LEU A 300 17.35 29.42 -17.97
CA LEU A 300 17.03 29.61 -19.38
C LEU A 300 15.73 30.39 -19.54
N SER A 301 15.58 31.05 -20.68
CA SER A 301 14.33 31.68 -21.07
C SER A 301 13.34 30.66 -21.65
N LEU A 302 12.07 31.04 -21.74
CA LEU A 302 11.06 30.21 -22.42
C LEU A 302 11.46 29.95 -23.88
N ALA A 303 11.95 30.98 -24.57
CA ALA A 303 12.48 30.85 -25.92
C ALA A 303 13.72 29.95 -26.01
N GLY A 304 14.56 29.96 -24.97
CA GLY A 304 15.81 29.21 -24.85
C GLY A 304 15.66 27.77 -24.39
N GLY A 305 14.45 27.30 -24.11
CA GLY A 305 14.18 25.91 -23.74
C GLY A 305 14.07 25.65 -22.24
N ALA A 306 13.64 26.63 -21.43
CA ALA A 306 13.28 26.40 -20.03
C ALA A 306 12.26 25.25 -19.87
N ILE A 307 11.31 25.14 -20.82
CA ILE A 307 10.34 24.04 -20.93
C ILE A 307 10.56 23.33 -22.26
N ARG A 308 10.90 22.03 -22.20
CA ARG A 308 11.21 21.24 -23.40
C ARG A 308 10.00 21.14 -24.33
N GLY A 309 10.21 21.43 -25.62
CA GLY A 309 9.16 21.39 -26.64
C GLY A 309 8.26 22.63 -26.69
N TRP A 310 8.47 23.60 -25.80
CA TRP A 310 7.84 24.92 -25.78
C TRP A 310 8.85 26.02 -26.08
N ASP A 311 9.84 25.72 -26.93
CA ASP A 311 10.96 26.58 -27.31
C ASP A 311 10.89 26.98 -28.79
N ARG A 312 11.87 27.76 -29.26
CA ARG A 312 11.96 28.19 -30.68
C ARG A 312 11.98 27.04 -31.69
N ARG A 313 12.31 25.81 -31.29
CA ARG A 313 12.36 24.64 -32.20
C ARG A 313 10.95 24.15 -32.51
N ASN A 314 10.00 24.35 -31.61
CA ASN A 314 8.59 24.04 -31.84
C ASN A 314 7.79 25.31 -32.17
N PHE A 315 7.74 25.63 -33.45
CA PHE A 315 7.15 26.87 -33.96
C PHE A 315 5.70 27.08 -33.48
N TYR A 316 4.89 26.02 -33.45
CA TYR A 316 3.48 26.10 -33.04
C TYR A 316 3.31 26.57 -31.59
N TYR A 317 3.97 25.91 -30.63
CA TYR A 317 3.86 26.28 -29.21
C TYR A 317 4.58 27.59 -28.89
N PHE A 318 5.70 27.86 -29.54
CA PHE A 318 6.43 29.12 -29.34
C PHE A 318 5.63 30.33 -29.80
N GLN A 319 4.91 30.22 -30.91
CA GLN A 319 4.00 31.25 -31.39
C GLN A 319 2.88 31.53 -30.38
N MET A 320 2.33 30.49 -29.74
CA MET A 320 1.36 30.66 -28.66
C MET A 320 1.95 31.40 -27.47
N LEU A 321 3.17 31.06 -27.04
CA LEU A 321 3.85 31.77 -25.95
C LEU A 321 4.12 33.24 -26.29
N LYS A 322 4.42 33.58 -27.55
CA LYS A 322 4.54 34.97 -27.99
C LYS A 322 3.22 35.74 -27.88
N SER A 323 2.12 35.16 -28.36
CA SER A 323 0.79 35.78 -28.20
C SER A 323 0.41 35.94 -26.72
N LEU A 324 0.75 34.97 -25.89
CA LEU A 324 0.54 35.04 -24.44
C LEU A 324 1.37 36.16 -23.79
N ALA A 325 2.62 36.32 -24.24
CA ALA A 325 3.54 37.36 -23.79
C ALA A 325 3.10 38.76 -24.21
N GLU A 326 2.57 38.94 -25.43
CA GLU A 326 1.96 40.19 -25.88
C GLU A 326 0.78 40.60 -24.97
N HIS A 327 -0.06 39.63 -24.57
CA HIS A 327 -1.24 39.87 -23.73
C HIS A 327 -0.89 40.18 -22.27
N TYR A 328 -0.07 39.36 -21.62
CA TYR A 328 0.32 39.52 -20.21
C TYR A 328 1.55 40.41 -20.01
N LYS A 329 2.14 40.94 -21.08
CA LYS A 329 3.27 41.86 -21.10
C LYS A 329 4.51 41.34 -20.35
N PHE A 330 4.92 40.11 -20.65
CA PHE A 330 6.18 39.55 -20.16
C PHE A 330 7.15 39.29 -21.30
N ASP A 331 8.44 39.20 -20.99
CA ASP A 331 9.48 38.91 -21.98
C ASP A 331 9.73 37.39 -22.06
N VAL A 332 9.61 36.82 -23.27
CA VAL A 332 9.82 35.38 -23.53
C VAL A 332 11.31 35.02 -23.55
N ASP A 333 12.19 36.01 -23.77
CA ASP A 333 13.63 35.86 -23.81
C ASP A 333 14.30 36.11 -22.45
N ALA A 334 13.55 36.58 -21.45
CA ALA A 334 14.02 36.69 -20.08
C ALA A 334 14.13 35.30 -19.40
N PRO A 335 15.11 35.09 -18.49
CA PRO A 335 15.23 33.86 -17.71
C PRO A 335 13.94 33.52 -16.96
N TRP A 336 13.53 32.25 -16.94
CA TRP A 336 12.28 31.82 -16.30
C TRP A 336 12.20 32.24 -14.83
N ALA A 337 13.31 32.12 -14.09
CA ALA A 337 13.41 32.54 -12.68
C ALA A 337 13.15 34.04 -12.44
N SER A 338 13.36 34.88 -13.45
CA SER A 338 13.14 36.33 -13.36
C SER A 338 11.68 36.76 -13.61
N LEU A 339 10.85 35.86 -14.14
CA LEU A 339 9.45 36.12 -14.43
C LEU A 339 8.61 36.16 -13.14
N SER A 340 7.51 36.92 -13.15
CA SER A 340 6.62 37.01 -12.00
C SER A 340 5.83 35.72 -11.75
N ALA A 341 5.44 35.48 -10.49
CA ALA A 341 4.64 34.32 -10.11
C ALA A 341 3.29 34.22 -10.87
N ASN A 342 2.72 35.35 -11.27
CA ASN A 342 1.50 35.35 -12.09
C ASN A 342 1.77 34.79 -13.50
N VAL A 343 2.90 35.16 -14.11
CA VAL A 343 3.31 34.63 -15.42
C VAL A 343 3.59 33.13 -15.32
N HIS A 344 4.29 32.68 -14.27
CA HIS A 344 4.49 31.25 -14.04
C HIS A 344 3.16 30.49 -13.97
N LYS A 345 2.19 31.02 -13.22
CA LYS A 345 0.87 30.41 -13.07
C LYS A 345 0.12 30.32 -14.40
N VAL A 346 0.09 31.40 -15.18
CA VAL A 346 -0.61 31.44 -16.46
C VAL A 346 0.04 30.50 -17.48
N VAL A 347 1.38 30.46 -17.56
CA VAL A 347 2.08 29.57 -18.49
C VAL A 347 1.83 28.10 -18.12
N LEU A 348 1.91 27.73 -16.85
CA LEU A 348 1.78 26.34 -16.43
C LEU A 348 0.33 25.84 -16.41
N TYR A 349 -0.58 26.63 -15.82
CA TYR A 349 -1.96 26.23 -15.53
C TYR A 349 -3.02 26.89 -16.45
N GLY A 350 -2.60 27.80 -17.32
CA GLY A 350 -3.50 28.45 -18.29
C GLY A 350 -4.12 29.75 -17.79
N SER A 351 -4.88 30.39 -18.69
CA SER A 351 -5.57 31.68 -18.44
C SER A 351 -6.98 31.53 -17.84
N GLY A 352 -7.37 30.31 -17.46
CA GLY A 352 -8.70 30.01 -16.95
C GLY A 352 -9.80 30.25 -17.99
N LYS A 353 -10.65 31.26 -17.79
CA LYS A 353 -11.75 31.63 -18.70
C LYS A 353 -11.43 32.85 -19.58
N GLU A 354 -10.24 33.45 -19.42
CA GLU A 354 -9.86 34.65 -20.16
C GLU A 354 -9.51 34.29 -21.61
N ASN A 355 -10.20 34.91 -22.56
CA ASN A 355 -9.95 34.73 -23.99
C ASN A 355 -8.77 35.58 -24.46
N ILE A 356 -7.79 34.91 -25.06
CA ILE A 356 -6.56 35.54 -25.56
C ILE A 356 -6.52 35.38 -27.08
N GLU A 357 -5.94 36.36 -27.76
CA GLU A 357 -5.80 36.37 -29.20
C GLU A 357 -4.51 35.67 -29.62
N PHE A 358 -4.63 34.50 -30.25
CA PHE A 358 -3.51 33.69 -30.74
C PHE A 358 -3.37 33.83 -32.25
N LYS A 359 -2.17 34.17 -32.70
CA LYS A 359 -1.82 34.31 -34.14
C LYS A 359 -1.12 33.03 -34.61
N TYR A 360 -1.78 32.19 -35.39
CA TYR A 360 -1.21 30.96 -35.96
C TYR A 360 -0.71 31.21 -37.38
N MET A 361 0.49 30.76 -37.71
CA MET A 361 1.01 30.82 -39.08
C MET A 361 1.09 29.41 -39.65
N ASN A 362 0.48 29.18 -40.81
CA ASN A 362 0.57 27.90 -41.51
C ASN A 362 1.87 27.82 -42.33
N ASP A 363 2.26 26.62 -42.77
CA ASP A 363 3.47 26.38 -43.58
C ASP A 363 3.55 27.21 -44.88
N ARG A 364 2.41 27.74 -45.35
CA ARG A 364 2.30 28.62 -46.53
C ARG A 364 2.48 30.11 -46.24
N GLY A 365 2.71 30.50 -44.98
CA GLY A 365 2.89 31.88 -44.54
C GLY A 365 1.60 32.63 -44.21
N ASP A 366 0.43 32.04 -44.45
CA ASP A 366 -0.85 32.64 -44.08
C ASP A 366 -1.04 32.67 -42.55
N THR A 367 -1.39 33.84 -42.02
CA THR A 367 -1.64 34.04 -40.59
C THR A 367 -3.14 33.99 -40.31
N SER A 368 -3.56 33.10 -39.42
CA SER A 368 -4.93 33.04 -38.91
C SER A 368 -4.97 33.46 -37.44
N VAL A 369 -5.93 34.31 -37.09
CA VAL A 369 -6.12 34.79 -35.71
C VAL A 369 -7.29 34.05 -35.10
N ARG A 370 -7.09 33.46 -33.92
CA ARG A 370 -8.16 32.80 -33.16
C ARG A 370 -8.18 33.31 -31.73
N ARG A 371 -9.38 33.39 -31.15
CA ARG A 371 -9.60 33.78 -29.76
C ARG A 371 -10.06 32.58 -28.96
N HIS A 372 -9.28 32.20 -27.96
CA HIS A 372 -9.63 31.15 -27.02
C HIS A 372 -8.80 31.30 -25.75
N PRO A 373 -9.18 30.62 -24.64
CA PRO A 373 -8.34 30.58 -23.45
C PRO A 373 -7.07 29.77 -23.70
N PHE A 374 -5.99 30.14 -23.00
CA PHE A 374 -4.77 29.33 -22.98
C PHE A 374 -4.97 28.17 -22.01
N GLU A 375 -4.81 26.92 -22.49
CA GLU A 375 -5.00 25.73 -21.66
C GLU A 375 -3.91 25.57 -20.58
N GLY A 376 -2.70 26.08 -20.82
CA GLY A 376 -1.53 25.88 -19.95
C GLY A 376 -0.71 24.66 -20.35
N VAL A 377 0.60 24.71 -20.11
CA VAL A 377 1.54 23.64 -20.49
C VAL A 377 1.20 22.33 -19.77
N LEU A 378 0.85 22.36 -18.49
CA LEU A 378 0.58 21.15 -17.71
C LEU A 378 -0.71 20.46 -18.16
N HIS A 379 -1.78 21.21 -18.41
CA HIS A 379 -3.03 20.66 -18.93
C HIS A 379 -2.85 20.13 -20.36
N ASN A 380 -2.04 20.79 -21.19
CA ASN A 380 -1.68 20.27 -22.52
C ASN A 380 -0.98 18.90 -22.40
N MET A 381 0.02 18.79 -21.52
CA MET A 381 0.75 17.54 -21.29
C MET A 381 -0.18 16.44 -20.77
N GLU A 382 -1.07 16.75 -19.81
CA GLU A 382 -2.04 15.80 -19.27
C GLU A 382 -3.01 15.29 -20.33
N ARG A 383 -3.56 16.19 -21.15
CA ARG A 383 -4.42 15.84 -22.27
C ARG A 383 -3.70 14.96 -23.29
N ARG A 384 -2.50 15.37 -23.71
CA ARG A 384 -1.69 14.58 -24.66
C ARG A 384 -1.33 13.21 -24.11
N TYR A 385 -1.03 13.08 -22.83
CA TYR A 385 -0.73 11.80 -22.20
C TYR A 385 -1.92 10.84 -22.24
N LYS A 386 -3.14 11.34 -21.97
CA LYS A 386 -4.38 10.56 -22.00
C LYS A 386 -4.84 10.21 -23.42
N GLU A 387 -4.72 11.15 -24.36
CA GLU A 387 -5.25 11.03 -25.72
C GLU A 387 -4.27 10.38 -26.72
N THR A 388 -2.96 10.37 -26.44
CA THR A 388 -1.99 9.83 -27.40
C THR A 388 -2.04 8.30 -27.50
N GLU A 389 -2.01 7.79 -28.72
CA GLU A 389 -1.85 6.36 -29.03
C GLU A 389 -0.38 5.93 -29.18
N SER A 390 0.55 6.89 -29.27
CA SER A 390 1.97 6.61 -29.44
C SER A 390 2.63 6.28 -28.10
N SER A 391 3.19 5.06 -27.99
CA SER A 391 3.95 4.62 -26.81
C SER A 391 5.16 5.51 -26.54
N ALA A 392 5.89 5.92 -27.59
CA ALA A 392 7.07 6.78 -27.45
C ALA A 392 6.73 8.15 -26.85
N VAL A 393 5.63 8.78 -27.29
CA VAL A 393 5.17 10.06 -26.73
C VAL A 393 4.75 9.89 -25.28
N ARG A 394 4.04 8.79 -24.97
CA ARG A 394 3.60 8.49 -23.60
C ARG A 394 4.79 8.27 -22.67
N GLU A 395 5.83 7.56 -23.10
CA GLU A 395 7.06 7.35 -22.34
C GLU A 395 7.86 8.64 -22.14
N GLU A 396 7.92 9.53 -23.13
CA GLU A 396 8.57 10.84 -22.96
C GLU A 396 7.83 11.70 -21.93
N LEU A 397 6.50 11.76 -22.00
CA LEU A 397 5.69 12.54 -21.05
C LEU A 397 5.69 11.94 -19.65
N ALA A 398 5.75 10.61 -19.53
CA ALA A 398 5.79 9.92 -18.23
C ALA A 398 6.98 10.34 -17.35
N LYS A 399 8.08 10.82 -17.95
CA LYS A 399 9.26 11.32 -17.21
C LYS A 399 8.96 12.56 -16.36
N PHE A 400 7.92 13.31 -16.71
CA PHE A 400 7.50 14.53 -16.01
C PHE A 400 6.38 14.27 -15.00
N ILE A 401 5.91 13.03 -14.88
CA ILE A 401 4.86 12.66 -13.95
C ILE A 401 5.48 12.41 -12.57
N SER A 402 4.89 13.03 -11.56
CA SER A 402 5.12 12.73 -10.14
C SER A 402 3.86 12.16 -9.51
N ASN A 403 4.03 11.47 -8.40
CA ASN A 403 2.93 10.92 -7.60
C ASN A 403 2.73 11.78 -6.36
N ARG A 404 1.47 12.08 -6.04
CA ARG A 404 1.08 12.64 -4.73
C ARG A 404 -0.02 11.80 -4.11
N PRO A 405 -0.20 11.84 -2.78
CA PRO A 405 -1.38 11.26 -2.15
C PRO A 405 -2.67 11.81 -2.79
N CYS A 406 -3.64 10.94 -3.01
CA CYS A 406 -4.93 11.33 -3.59
C CYS A 406 -5.65 12.31 -2.67
N ALA A 407 -6.13 13.44 -3.20
CA ALA A 407 -6.77 14.46 -2.38
C ALA A 407 -8.09 14.01 -1.72
N SER A 408 -8.79 13.01 -2.29
CA SER A 408 -10.08 12.56 -1.77
C SER A 408 -9.96 11.51 -0.66
N CYS A 409 -8.96 10.63 -0.75
CA CYS A 409 -8.72 9.58 0.26
C CYS A 409 -7.47 9.80 1.11
N GLU A 410 -6.68 10.85 0.83
CA GLU A 410 -5.44 11.18 1.53
C GLU A 410 -4.42 10.03 1.56
N GLY A 411 -4.40 9.19 0.51
CA GLY A 411 -3.51 8.04 0.43
C GLY A 411 -4.08 6.72 0.97
N THR A 412 -5.20 6.75 1.69
CA THR A 412 -5.78 5.56 2.35
C THR A 412 -6.43 4.54 1.39
N ARG A 413 -6.58 4.88 0.11
CA ARG A 413 -7.12 4.02 -0.98
C ARG A 413 -8.60 3.66 -0.88
N LEU A 414 -9.24 3.92 0.25
CA LEU A 414 -10.63 3.54 0.51
C LEU A 414 -11.62 4.67 0.24
N ASN A 415 -12.88 4.29 -0.01
CA ASN A 415 -14.00 5.21 -0.17
C ASN A 415 -14.32 5.93 1.15
N ARG A 416 -15.26 6.89 1.12
CA ARG A 416 -15.59 7.64 2.33
C ARG A 416 -16.21 6.75 3.41
N GLU A 417 -17.07 5.81 3.03
CA GLU A 417 -17.83 4.99 3.97
C GLU A 417 -16.91 4.06 4.78
N ALA A 418 -16.05 3.30 4.10
CA ALA A 418 -15.13 2.33 4.70
C ALA A 418 -14.10 2.97 5.65
N ARG A 419 -13.78 4.25 5.46
CA ARG A 419 -12.87 5.01 6.34
C ARG A 419 -13.52 5.41 7.67
N HIS A 420 -14.84 5.41 7.74
CA HIS A 420 -15.61 5.79 8.93
C HIS A 420 -16.24 4.58 9.61
N VAL A 421 -15.51 3.46 9.62
CA VAL A 421 -15.84 2.28 10.43
C VAL A 421 -14.69 2.06 11.40
N PHE A 422 -15.01 1.86 12.67
CA PHE A 422 -14.04 1.89 13.76
C PHE A 422 -14.06 0.59 14.57
N VAL A 423 -12.88 0.19 15.04
CA VAL A 423 -12.71 -0.85 16.09
C VAL A 423 -11.96 -0.17 17.23
N GLU A 424 -12.54 -0.11 18.44
CA GLU A 424 -11.96 0.62 19.59
C GLU A 424 -11.54 2.06 19.21
N ASN A 425 -12.43 2.80 18.57
CA ASN A 425 -12.20 4.17 18.06
C ASN A 425 -11.08 4.32 17.03
N THR A 426 -10.57 3.22 16.47
CA THR A 426 -9.50 3.25 15.46
C THR A 426 -10.02 2.76 14.11
N PRO A 427 -9.93 3.57 13.04
CA PRO A 427 -10.39 3.16 11.71
C PRO A 427 -9.34 2.30 11.00
N LEU A 428 -9.76 1.51 10.01
CA LEU A 428 -8.89 0.57 9.29
C LEU A 428 -7.64 1.23 8.67
N PRO A 429 -7.72 2.40 8.01
CA PRO A 429 -6.54 3.07 7.47
C PRO A 429 -5.52 3.41 8.56
N ALA A 430 -5.96 3.86 9.73
CA ALA A 430 -5.06 4.21 10.82
C ALA A 430 -4.29 2.98 11.30
N ILE A 431 -4.95 1.82 11.46
CA ILE A 431 -4.26 0.55 11.78
C ILE A 431 -3.29 0.15 10.68
N SER A 432 -3.65 0.37 9.41
CA SER A 432 -2.81 0.01 8.27
C SER A 432 -1.54 0.88 8.17
N ASP A 433 -1.62 2.14 8.64
CA ASP A 433 -0.53 3.11 8.67
C ASP A 433 0.31 3.05 9.96
N MET A 434 -0.13 2.30 10.99
CA MET A 434 0.73 1.97 12.13
C MET A 434 1.92 1.13 11.67
N SER A 435 3.04 1.27 12.38
CA SER A 435 4.13 0.30 12.25
C SER A 435 3.60 -1.08 12.67
N ILE A 436 4.12 -2.15 12.07
CA ILE A 436 3.73 -3.53 12.38
C ILE A 436 3.90 -3.81 13.89
N GLY A 437 4.94 -3.25 14.52
CA GLY A 437 5.12 -3.32 15.97
C GLY A 437 3.96 -2.69 16.74
N HIS A 438 3.58 -1.45 16.41
CA HIS A 438 2.44 -0.79 17.06
C HIS A 438 1.10 -1.46 16.74
N ALA A 439 0.91 -1.98 15.54
CA ALA A 439 -0.28 -2.75 15.19
C ALA A 439 -0.37 -4.04 16.03
N MET A 440 0.75 -4.73 16.25
CA MET A 440 0.80 -5.90 17.13
C MET A 440 0.42 -5.53 18.58
N ASP A 441 0.95 -4.42 19.09
CA ASP A 441 0.61 -3.91 20.43
C ASP A 441 -0.87 -3.51 20.52
N PHE A 442 -1.43 -2.91 19.47
CA PHE A 442 -2.86 -2.58 19.38
C PHE A 442 -3.73 -3.83 19.51
N PHE A 443 -3.46 -4.88 18.72
CA PHE A 443 -4.27 -6.11 18.77
C PHE A 443 -4.07 -6.91 20.05
N THR A 444 -2.89 -6.84 20.66
CA THR A 444 -2.62 -7.51 21.96
C THR A 444 -3.42 -6.86 23.09
N ASN A 445 -3.62 -5.54 23.03
CA ASN A 445 -4.35 -4.78 24.05
C ASN A 445 -5.84 -4.59 23.71
N LEU A 446 -6.31 -5.08 22.56
CA LEU A 446 -7.68 -4.92 22.11
C LEU A 446 -8.64 -5.70 23.01
N LYS A 447 -9.60 -5.00 23.62
CA LYS A 447 -10.60 -5.60 24.52
C LYS A 447 -11.98 -5.58 23.89
N LEU A 448 -12.37 -6.68 23.27
CA LEU A 448 -13.75 -6.87 22.82
C LEU A 448 -14.56 -7.58 23.92
N SER A 449 -15.83 -7.21 24.08
CA SER A 449 -16.77 -7.83 25.02
C SER A 449 -17.97 -8.46 24.32
N GLY A 450 -18.62 -9.43 24.98
CA GLY A 450 -19.88 -10.02 24.53
C GLY A 450 -19.76 -10.83 23.24
N GLN A 451 -20.78 -10.73 22.37
CA GLN A 451 -20.82 -11.47 21.11
C GLN A 451 -19.70 -11.05 20.13
N ARG A 452 -19.32 -9.76 20.12
CA ARG A 452 -18.24 -9.25 19.26
C ARG A 452 -16.91 -9.96 19.53
N ALA A 453 -16.59 -10.21 20.80
CA ALA A 453 -15.39 -10.94 21.19
C ALA A 453 -15.36 -12.37 20.63
N LYS A 454 -16.47 -13.11 20.76
CA LYS A 454 -16.58 -14.49 20.28
C LYS A 454 -16.45 -14.59 18.76
N ILE A 455 -17.02 -13.65 18.02
CA ILE A 455 -16.93 -13.62 16.55
C ILE A 455 -15.51 -13.29 16.09
N ALA A 456 -14.84 -12.36 16.78
CA ALA A 456 -13.51 -11.88 16.42
C ALA A 456 -12.36 -12.78 16.89
N GLU A 457 -12.56 -13.66 17.87
CA GLU A 457 -11.50 -14.45 18.52
C GLU A 457 -10.54 -15.12 17.53
N LYS A 458 -11.08 -15.89 16.56
CA LYS A 458 -10.27 -16.58 15.54
C LYS A 458 -9.55 -15.59 14.61
N VAL A 459 -10.22 -14.51 14.22
CA VAL A 459 -9.67 -13.50 13.31
C VAL A 459 -8.54 -12.73 14.00
N LEU A 460 -8.69 -12.37 15.27
CA LEU A 460 -7.67 -11.68 16.05
C LEU A 460 -6.45 -12.57 16.29
N LYS A 461 -6.66 -13.87 16.51
CA LYS A 461 -5.55 -14.83 16.59
C LYS A 461 -4.72 -14.85 15.29
N GLU A 462 -5.38 -14.98 14.14
CA GLU A 462 -4.70 -14.98 12.83
C GLU A 462 -3.95 -13.67 12.55
N ILE A 463 -4.55 -12.53 12.87
CA ILE A 463 -3.89 -11.22 12.75
C ILE A 463 -2.66 -11.14 13.67
N GLY A 464 -2.82 -11.53 14.93
CA GLY A 464 -1.75 -11.51 15.92
C GLY A 464 -0.57 -12.40 15.56
N ASP A 465 -0.84 -13.63 15.12
CA ASP A 465 0.19 -14.60 14.70
C ASP A 465 0.96 -14.08 13.48
N ARG A 466 0.27 -13.54 12.47
CA ARG A 466 0.91 -12.97 11.26
C ARG A 466 1.74 -11.73 11.56
N LEU A 467 1.25 -10.83 12.40
CA LEU A 467 2.03 -9.67 12.85
C LEU A 467 3.28 -10.12 13.63
N LYS A 468 3.14 -11.11 14.50
CA LYS A 468 4.26 -11.70 15.25
C LYS A 468 5.32 -12.29 14.32
N PHE A 469 4.93 -13.01 13.27
CA PHE A 469 5.89 -13.51 12.28
C PHE A 469 6.67 -12.38 11.59
N LEU A 470 6.00 -11.29 11.21
CA LEU A 470 6.66 -10.12 10.62
C LEU A 470 7.62 -9.43 11.60
N VAL A 471 7.26 -9.36 12.89
CA VAL A 471 8.15 -8.84 13.94
C VAL A 471 9.37 -9.74 14.13
N ASN A 472 9.19 -11.06 14.12
CA ASN A 472 10.28 -12.04 14.29
C ASN A 472 11.32 -11.92 13.17
N VAL A 473 10.91 -11.70 11.92
CA VAL A 473 11.83 -11.47 10.80
C VAL A 473 12.40 -10.04 10.75
N GLY A 474 12.11 -9.21 11.75
CA GLY A 474 12.70 -7.86 11.89
C GLY A 474 12.07 -6.79 11.00
N LEU A 475 10.77 -6.92 10.67
CA LEU A 475 10.03 -5.97 9.84
C LEU A 475 9.10 -5.06 10.65
N ASN A 476 9.29 -4.98 11.97
CA ASN A 476 8.45 -4.22 12.89
C ASN A 476 8.34 -2.72 12.58
N TYR A 477 9.27 -2.16 11.80
CA TYR A 477 9.30 -0.75 11.39
C TYR A 477 8.46 -0.43 10.15
N LEU A 478 8.02 -1.45 9.39
CA LEU A 478 7.17 -1.26 8.21
C LEU A 478 5.72 -1.01 8.61
N THR A 479 4.95 -0.41 7.72
CA THR A 479 3.48 -0.30 7.85
C THR A 479 2.81 -1.32 6.92
N LEU A 480 1.57 -1.70 7.22
CA LEU A 480 0.79 -2.59 6.34
C LEU A 480 0.37 -1.91 5.04
N SER A 481 0.28 -0.58 5.04
CA SER A 481 -0.04 0.26 3.88
C SER A 481 1.16 0.49 2.93
N ARG A 482 2.38 0.18 3.36
CA ARG A 482 3.59 0.38 2.53
C ARG A 482 3.47 -0.37 1.21
N SER A 483 3.72 0.34 0.11
CA SER A 483 3.68 -0.23 -1.24
C SER A 483 4.75 -1.31 -1.41
N ALA A 484 4.36 -2.44 -2.00
CA ALA A 484 5.25 -3.55 -2.29
C ALA A 484 6.42 -3.16 -3.20
N GLU A 485 6.21 -2.20 -4.10
CA GLU A 485 7.24 -1.70 -5.03
C GLU A 485 8.38 -0.96 -4.34
N THR A 486 8.13 -0.44 -3.13
CA THR A 486 9.14 0.32 -2.36
C THR A 486 9.98 -0.55 -1.45
N LEU A 487 9.75 -1.86 -1.42
CA LEU A 487 10.48 -2.79 -0.58
C LEU A 487 11.84 -3.13 -1.22
N SER A 488 12.87 -3.17 -0.39
CA SER A 488 14.15 -3.77 -0.77
C SER A 488 14.00 -5.29 -0.99
N GLY A 489 14.91 -5.90 -1.76
CA GLY A 489 14.91 -7.34 -2.00
C GLY A 489 14.85 -8.16 -0.70
N GLY A 490 15.68 -7.80 0.30
CA GLY A 490 15.67 -8.45 1.61
C GLY A 490 14.39 -8.18 2.44
N GLU A 491 13.73 -7.02 2.31
CA GLU A 491 12.41 -6.80 2.93
C GLU A 491 11.33 -7.68 2.29
N ALA A 492 11.28 -7.73 0.95
CA ALA A 492 10.32 -8.55 0.20
C ALA A 492 10.50 -10.04 0.49
N GLN A 493 11.75 -10.50 0.55
CA GLN A 493 12.09 -11.88 0.89
C GLN A 493 11.61 -12.26 2.29
N ARG A 494 11.87 -11.40 3.29
CA ARG A 494 11.42 -11.62 4.68
C ARG A 494 9.91 -11.59 4.83
N ILE A 495 9.21 -10.74 4.09
CA ILE A 495 7.75 -10.72 4.02
C ILE A 495 7.23 -12.06 3.49
N ARG A 496 7.84 -12.58 2.42
CA ARG A 496 7.49 -13.88 1.85
C ARG A 496 7.73 -15.01 2.84
N LEU A 497 8.88 -15.00 3.55
CA LEU A 497 9.18 -15.97 4.61
C LEU A 497 8.12 -15.96 5.71
N ALA A 498 7.78 -14.79 6.24
CA ALA A 498 6.74 -14.66 7.26
C ALA A 498 5.37 -15.16 6.79
N SER A 499 5.00 -14.87 5.54
CA SER A 499 3.77 -15.37 4.91
C SER A 499 3.76 -16.91 4.79
N GLN A 500 4.88 -17.52 4.42
CA GLN A 500 4.99 -18.99 4.32
C GLN A 500 4.86 -19.69 5.68
N ILE A 501 5.39 -19.09 6.75
CA ILE A 501 5.24 -19.63 8.10
C ILE A 501 3.78 -19.52 8.55
N GLY A 502 3.13 -18.39 8.27
CA GLY A 502 1.71 -18.19 8.55
C GLY A 502 0.78 -19.14 7.80
N ALA A 503 1.21 -19.71 6.67
CA ALA A 503 0.44 -20.72 5.94
C ALA A 503 0.40 -22.08 6.66
N GLY A 504 1.33 -22.35 7.59
CA GLY A 504 1.34 -23.58 8.40
C GLY A 504 1.52 -24.86 7.59
N LEU A 505 2.21 -24.80 6.45
CA LEU A 505 2.45 -25.97 5.60
C LEU A 505 3.46 -26.93 6.25
N VAL A 506 3.24 -28.23 6.04
CA VAL A 506 4.08 -29.32 6.55
C VAL A 506 4.47 -30.25 5.39
N GLY A 507 5.65 -30.85 5.45
CA GLY A 507 6.16 -31.74 4.42
C GLY A 507 6.62 -31.04 3.14
N VAL A 508 6.82 -29.72 3.19
CA VAL A 508 7.27 -28.89 2.06
C VAL A 508 8.80 -28.76 2.09
N MET A 509 9.40 -28.60 0.91
CA MET A 509 10.81 -28.23 0.76
C MET A 509 10.91 -26.73 0.47
N TYR A 510 11.43 -25.95 1.41
CA TYR A 510 11.69 -24.53 1.23
C TYR A 510 13.11 -24.31 0.73
N VAL A 511 13.27 -23.54 -0.34
CA VAL A 511 14.59 -23.18 -0.91
C VAL A 511 14.78 -21.66 -0.83
N LEU A 512 15.78 -21.20 -0.07
CA LEU A 512 16.01 -19.79 0.25
C LEU A 512 17.35 -19.30 -0.30
N ASP A 513 17.36 -18.08 -0.85
CA ASP A 513 18.54 -17.47 -1.47
C ASP A 513 19.11 -16.35 -0.59
N GLU A 514 20.18 -16.62 0.15
CA GLU A 514 20.90 -15.65 0.99
C GLU A 514 19.96 -14.77 1.86
N PRO A 515 19.11 -15.38 2.72
CA PRO A 515 18.12 -14.66 3.51
C PRO A 515 18.73 -13.67 4.52
N SER A 516 20.04 -13.75 4.83
CA SER A 516 20.74 -12.79 5.67
C SER A 516 21.06 -11.46 4.96
N ILE A 517 20.84 -11.35 3.65
CA ILE A 517 21.16 -10.12 2.91
C ILE A 517 20.33 -8.92 3.38
N GLY A 518 21.02 -7.81 3.65
CA GLY A 518 20.40 -6.55 4.08
C GLY A 518 19.88 -6.59 5.53
N LEU A 519 20.11 -7.68 6.26
CA LEU A 519 19.90 -7.80 7.69
C LEU A 519 21.14 -7.34 8.45
N HIS A 520 20.91 -6.86 9.67
CA HIS A 520 21.99 -6.51 10.59
C HIS A 520 22.32 -7.74 11.43
N GLN A 521 23.58 -7.94 11.83
CA GLN A 521 24.01 -9.14 12.58
C GLN A 521 23.12 -9.44 13.80
N ARG A 522 22.75 -8.40 14.55
CA ARG A 522 21.84 -8.49 15.70
C ARG A 522 20.50 -9.19 15.37
N ASP A 523 19.98 -8.98 14.18
CA ASP A 523 18.67 -9.50 13.77
C ASP A 523 18.80 -10.86 13.06
N ASN A 524 20.04 -11.32 12.78
CA ASN A 524 20.34 -12.61 12.13
C ASN A 524 19.90 -13.80 13.00
N GLU A 525 20.14 -13.75 14.31
CA GLU A 525 19.71 -14.78 15.25
C GLU A 525 18.20 -15.03 15.20
N ARG A 526 17.40 -13.97 15.01
CA ARG A 526 15.94 -14.10 14.89
C ARG A 526 15.52 -14.74 13.58
N LEU A 527 16.21 -14.41 12.48
CA LEU A 527 16.00 -15.07 11.20
C LEU A 527 16.32 -16.57 11.33
N LEU A 528 17.46 -16.93 11.92
CA LEU A 528 17.85 -18.33 12.12
C LEU A 528 16.84 -19.08 12.99
N GLY A 529 16.39 -18.49 14.10
CA GLY A 529 15.31 -19.07 14.92
C GLY A 529 14.01 -19.28 14.13
N THR A 530 13.74 -18.41 13.16
CA THR A 530 12.58 -18.52 12.27
C THR A 530 12.74 -19.67 11.25
N LEU A 531 13.94 -19.86 10.69
CA LEU A 531 14.24 -20.97 9.78
C LEU A 531 14.21 -22.32 10.49
N ILE A 532 14.75 -22.36 11.71
CA ILE A 532 14.67 -23.51 12.62
C ILE A 532 13.20 -23.85 12.93
N HIS A 533 12.39 -22.85 13.24
CA HIS A 533 10.96 -23.09 13.47
C HIS A 533 10.27 -23.66 12.22
N LEU A 534 10.58 -23.15 11.03
CA LEU A 534 10.03 -23.66 9.77
C LEU A 534 10.41 -25.13 9.55
N ARG A 535 11.65 -25.52 9.87
CA ARG A 535 12.10 -26.92 9.89
C ARG A 535 11.31 -27.75 10.90
N ASP A 536 11.20 -27.27 12.13
CA ASP A 536 10.57 -27.99 13.25
C ASP A 536 9.07 -28.25 13.06
N LEU A 537 8.40 -27.50 12.16
CA LEU A 537 7.05 -27.80 11.69
C LEU A 537 6.96 -29.09 10.86
N GLY A 538 8.09 -29.72 10.51
CA GLY A 538 8.17 -30.90 9.65
C GLY A 538 8.43 -30.57 8.19
N ASN A 539 9.22 -29.52 7.93
CA ASN A 539 9.63 -29.13 6.58
C ASN A 539 11.14 -29.32 6.40
N THR A 540 11.55 -29.46 5.14
CA THR A 540 12.98 -29.45 4.77
C THR A 540 13.35 -28.04 4.31
N VAL A 541 14.37 -27.43 4.92
CA VAL A 541 14.76 -26.04 4.64
C VAL A 541 16.15 -26.05 4.04
N ILE A 542 16.26 -25.69 2.75
CA ILE A 542 17.53 -25.58 2.03
C ILE A 542 17.84 -24.10 1.87
N VAL A 543 18.99 -23.67 2.37
CA VAL A 543 19.40 -22.26 2.36
C VAL A 543 20.72 -22.14 1.61
N VAL A 544 20.76 -21.32 0.57
CA VAL A 544 22.03 -20.88 -0.05
C VAL A 544 22.58 -19.75 0.80
N GLU A 545 23.71 -19.96 1.47
CA GLU A 545 24.29 -18.96 2.39
C GLU A 545 25.82 -19.01 2.46
N HIS A 546 26.36 -17.88 2.91
CA HIS A 546 27.78 -17.71 3.21
C HIS A 546 28.00 -17.11 4.61
N ASP A 547 26.92 -16.78 5.34
CA ASP A 547 26.99 -16.33 6.73
C ASP A 547 27.46 -17.44 7.69
N GLU A 548 28.36 -17.07 8.61
CA GLU A 548 28.96 -18.01 9.56
C GLU A 548 27.94 -18.57 10.54
N ASP A 549 27.04 -17.73 11.08
CA ASP A 549 26.04 -18.16 12.06
C ASP A 549 25.05 -19.14 11.42
N ALA A 550 24.64 -18.90 10.17
CA ALA A 550 23.78 -19.79 9.40
C ALA A 550 24.42 -21.16 9.16
N ILE A 551 25.69 -21.20 8.73
CA ILE A 551 26.42 -22.45 8.49
C ILE A 551 26.60 -23.22 9.81
N ARG A 552 26.88 -22.52 10.93
CA ARG A 552 27.00 -23.14 12.26
C ARG A 552 25.69 -23.71 12.78
N ALA A 553 24.56 -23.09 12.46
CA ALA A 553 23.23 -23.53 12.89
C ALA A 553 22.66 -24.68 12.03
N ALA A 554 23.27 -24.97 10.88
CA ALA A 554 22.80 -25.99 9.96
C ALA A 554 22.90 -27.41 10.54
N ASP A 555 21.89 -28.23 10.27
CA ASP A 555 21.96 -29.67 10.58
C ASP A 555 22.84 -30.41 9.56
N HIS A 556 22.96 -29.87 8.34
CA HIS A 556 23.73 -30.44 7.25
C HIS A 556 24.26 -29.32 6.34
N VAL A 557 25.51 -29.43 5.90
CA VAL A 557 26.18 -28.45 5.04
C VAL A 557 26.63 -29.14 3.76
N ILE A 558 26.46 -28.47 2.63
CA ILE A 558 26.92 -28.88 1.31
C ILE A 558 27.85 -27.79 0.78
N ASP A 559 29.14 -28.08 0.65
CA ASP A 559 30.15 -27.16 0.13
C ASP A 559 30.39 -27.41 -1.36
N ILE A 560 30.06 -26.43 -2.20
CA ILE A 560 30.17 -26.55 -3.66
C ILE A 560 31.38 -25.81 -4.20
N GLY A 561 32.16 -26.55 -5.00
CA GLY A 561 33.27 -26.14 -5.84
C GLY A 561 34.54 -25.86 -5.03
N PRO A 562 35.74 -26.19 -5.56
CA PRO A 562 36.92 -25.45 -5.14
C PRO A 562 36.98 -24.07 -5.84
N GLY A 563 36.24 -23.86 -6.93
CA GLY A 563 36.28 -22.63 -7.75
C GLY A 563 34.91 -22.19 -8.29
N ALA A 564 34.93 -21.21 -9.19
CA ALA A 564 33.74 -20.62 -9.83
C ALA A 564 33.62 -20.97 -11.32
N GLY A 565 32.41 -20.92 -11.87
CA GLY A 565 32.13 -21.19 -13.27
C GLY A 565 32.51 -22.63 -13.65
N VAL A 566 33.31 -22.78 -14.72
CA VAL A 566 33.80 -24.09 -15.19
C VAL A 566 34.69 -24.81 -14.16
N HIS A 567 35.26 -24.07 -13.20
CA HIS A 567 36.10 -24.60 -12.12
C HIS A 567 35.29 -24.93 -10.85
N GLY A 568 33.99 -24.64 -10.84
CA GLY A 568 33.06 -25.05 -9.80
C GLY A 568 32.34 -26.35 -10.16
N GLY A 569 31.13 -26.52 -9.63
CA GLY A 569 30.18 -27.55 -10.05
C GLY A 569 30.39 -28.93 -9.43
N GLU A 570 31.31 -29.06 -8.48
CA GLU A 570 31.63 -30.29 -7.77
C GLU A 570 31.25 -30.15 -6.29
N VAL A 571 30.85 -31.24 -5.64
CA VAL A 571 30.64 -31.25 -4.18
C VAL A 571 32.00 -31.54 -3.53
N VAL A 572 32.55 -30.58 -2.80
CA VAL A 572 33.86 -30.71 -2.13
C VAL A 572 33.71 -31.48 -0.82
N ALA A 573 32.68 -31.14 -0.06
CA ALA A 573 32.35 -31.78 1.21
C ALA A 573 30.84 -31.70 1.46
N GLU A 574 30.29 -32.73 2.08
CA GLU A 574 28.91 -32.76 2.58
C GLU A 574 28.85 -33.42 3.95
N GLY A 575 27.95 -32.99 4.82
CA GLY A 575 27.83 -33.53 6.18
C GLY A 575 27.57 -32.48 7.25
N PRO A 576 27.68 -32.84 8.54
CA PRO A 576 27.69 -31.86 9.62
C PRO A 576 28.92 -30.94 9.51
N LEU A 577 28.89 -29.77 10.15
CA LEU A 577 29.96 -28.77 10.03
C LEU A 577 31.35 -29.32 10.40
N GLU A 578 31.44 -30.23 11.37
CA GLU A 578 32.68 -30.88 11.76
C GLU A 578 33.31 -31.69 10.62
N ALA A 579 32.48 -32.31 9.78
CA ALA A 579 32.94 -33.05 8.60
C ALA A 579 33.50 -32.08 7.55
N ILE A 580 32.85 -30.94 7.33
CA ILE A 580 33.32 -29.90 6.40
C ILE A 580 34.68 -29.34 6.84
N MET A 581 34.84 -29.03 8.13
CA MET A 581 36.12 -28.52 8.68
C MET A 581 37.27 -29.53 8.62
N ALA A 582 36.95 -30.83 8.55
CA ALA A 582 37.95 -31.89 8.45
C ALA A 582 38.52 -32.04 7.03
N VAL A 583 37.80 -31.59 6.00
CA VAL A 583 38.22 -31.70 4.58
C VAL A 583 39.20 -30.57 4.24
N PRO A 584 40.48 -30.87 3.93
CA PRO A 584 41.47 -29.84 3.58
C PRO A 584 41.15 -29.06 2.31
N GLU A 585 40.46 -29.69 1.35
CA GLU A 585 40.08 -29.07 0.08
C GLU A 585 38.92 -28.07 0.22
N SER A 586 38.18 -28.10 1.34
CA SER A 586 37.07 -27.20 1.60
C SER A 586 37.57 -25.83 2.04
N LEU A 587 37.49 -24.85 1.12
CA LEU A 587 37.80 -23.45 1.45
C LEU A 587 36.90 -22.95 2.59
N THR A 588 35.61 -23.31 2.56
CA THR A 588 34.66 -22.99 3.62
C THR A 588 35.12 -23.58 4.95
N GLY A 589 35.50 -24.87 4.97
CA GLY A 589 36.05 -25.54 6.15
C GLY A 589 37.30 -24.85 6.73
N GLU A 590 38.21 -24.38 5.88
CA GLU A 590 39.40 -23.63 6.32
C GLU A 590 39.07 -22.30 7.00
N TYR A 591 38.05 -21.57 6.52
CA TYR A 591 37.57 -20.34 7.18
C TYR A 591 36.83 -20.64 8.48
N MET A 592 35.94 -21.64 8.49
CA MET A 592 35.14 -22.02 9.66
C MET A 592 36.00 -22.57 10.81
N SER A 593 37.10 -23.24 10.48
CA SER A 593 38.09 -23.72 11.46
C SER A 593 39.11 -22.65 11.89
N GLY A 594 39.08 -21.46 11.29
CA GLY A 594 40.03 -20.39 11.54
C GLY A 594 41.44 -20.60 10.98
N LYS A 595 41.67 -21.61 10.13
CA LYS A 595 42.95 -21.80 9.41
C LYS A 595 43.21 -20.65 8.45
N ARG A 596 42.14 -20.18 7.78
CA ARG A 596 42.11 -18.92 7.03
C ARG A 596 41.22 -17.92 7.75
N LYS A 597 41.56 -16.64 7.62
CA LYS A 597 40.77 -15.52 8.15
C LYS A 597 41.05 -14.26 7.34
N ILE A 598 40.13 -13.31 7.38
CA ILE A 598 40.33 -11.98 6.81
C ILE A 598 41.10 -11.14 7.85
N GLU A 599 42.37 -10.86 7.58
CA GLU A 599 43.23 -10.08 8.49
C GLU A 599 42.78 -8.63 8.58
N VAL A 600 42.72 -8.10 9.80
CA VAL A 600 42.44 -6.68 10.03
C VAL A 600 43.70 -5.87 9.69
N PRO A 601 43.66 -4.86 8.80
CA PRO A 601 44.82 -4.06 8.45
C PRO A 601 45.47 -3.42 9.68
N LYS A 602 46.77 -3.69 9.88
CA LYS A 602 47.55 -3.15 11.02
C LYS A 602 47.72 -1.63 10.94
N GLN A 603 47.70 -1.08 9.73
CA GLN A 603 47.77 0.36 9.47
C GLN A 603 46.55 0.76 8.64
N ARG A 604 45.89 1.86 9.04
CA ARG A 604 44.77 2.46 8.30
C ARG A 604 45.19 3.84 7.80
N VAL A 605 44.70 4.22 6.63
CA VAL A 605 44.94 5.56 6.07
C VAL A 605 44.20 6.59 6.95
N PRO A 606 44.89 7.60 7.51
CA PRO A 606 44.23 8.62 8.33
C PRO A 606 43.35 9.53 7.48
N ALA A 607 42.26 10.03 8.07
CA ALA A 607 41.40 11.00 7.41
C ALA A 607 42.11 12.34 7.22
N ASN A 608 42.04 12.89 6.02
CA ASN A 608 42.54 14.23 5.73
C ASN A 608 41.44 15.26 6.07
N PRO A 609 41.66 16.16 7.05
CA PRO A 609 40.68 17.18 7.42
C PRO A 609 40.30 18.16 6.31
N GLU A 610 41.18 18.36 5.33
CA GLU A 610 40.95 19.23 4.17
C GLU A 610 40.12 18.56 3.08
N LYS A 611 39.97 17.22 3.13
CA LYS A 611 39.24 16.42 2.14
C LYS A 611 37.97 15.81 2.74
N VAL A 612 36.99 16.66 3.01
CA VAL A 612 35.75 16.26 3.68
C VAL A 612 34.52 16.77 2.92
N LEU A 613 33.58 15.87 2.66
CA LEU A 613 32.25 16.16 2.16
C LEU A 613 31.28 16.21 3.34
N LYS A 614 30.53 17.30 3.49
CA LYS A 614 29.61 17.50 4.61
C LYS A 614 28.20 17.77 4.10
N LEU A 615 27.30 16.81 4.29
CA LEU A 615 25.86 16.92 4.04
C LEU A 615 25.18 17.31 5.36
N THR A 616 24.42 18.40 5.37
CA THR A 616 23.73 18.89 6.57
C THR A 616 22.21 18.86 6.40
N GLY A 617 21.54 18.51 7.49
CA GLY A 617 20.08 18.59 7.61
C GLY A 617 19.30 17.66 6.70
N ALA A 618 19.80 16.44 6.45
CA ALA A 618 19.07 15.42 5.70
C ALA A 618 17.80 14.98 6.45
N ARG A 619 16.66 15.04 5.77
CA ARG A 619 15.29 14.88 6.29
C ARG A 619 14.42 13.95 5.44
N GLY A 620 15.01 13.24 4.49
CA GLY A 620 14.29 12.23 3.70
C GLY A 620 13.73 11.11 4.56
N ASN A 621 12.49 10.69 4.29
CA ASN A 621 11.78 9.60 4.98
C ASN A 621 11.85 9.73 6.51
N ASN A 622 12.61 8.84 7.18
CA ASN A 622 12.74 8.79 8.63
C ASN A 622 13.98 9.51 9.18
N LEU A 623 14.76 10.20 8.33
CA LEU A 623 15.93 10.97 8.76
C LEU A 623 15.50 12.22 9.55
N LYS A 624 16.14 12.45 10.70
CA LYS A 624 15.82 13.54 11.63
C LYS A 624 16.91 14.62 11.59
N ASP A 625 16.90 15.44 10.53
CA ASP A 625 17.85 16.56 10.34
C ASP A 625 19.32 16.13 10.47
N VAL A 626 19.66 14.99 9.86
CA VAL A 626 20.94 14.31 10.02
C VAL A 626 22.07 15.07 9.32
N THR A 627 23.21 15.19 10.00
CA THR A 627 24.45 15.69 9.39
C THR A 627 25.43 14.55 9.18
N LEU A 628 25.85 14.37 7.93
CA LEU A 628 26.81 13.37 7.50
C LEU A 628 28.13 14.06 7.10
N THR A 629 29.22 13.63 7.72
CA THR A 629 30.58 14.10 7.41
C THR A 629 31.39 12.92 6.85
N LEU A 630 31.77 12.97 5.59
CA LEU A 630 32.47 11.92 4.87
C LEU A 630 33.90 12.35 4.50
N PRO A 631 34.94 11.65 5.00
CA PRO A 631 36.29 11.83 4.49
C PRO A 631 36.42 11.24 3.08
N VAL A 632 36.96 12.03 2.15
CA VAL A 632 37.13 11.63 0.75
C VAL A 632 38.43 10.86 0.58
N GLY A 633 38.40 9.80 -0.26
CA GLY A 633 39.56 8.97 -0.56
C GLY A 633 39.82 7.84 0.44
N LEU A 634 38.86 7.54 1.32
CA LEU A 634 38.91 6.42 2.26
C LEU A 634 37.84 5.37 1.93
N PHE A 635 38.12 4.11 2.28
CA PHE A 635 37.11 3.05 2.30
C PHE A 635 36.16 3.28 3.49
N THR A 636 34.97 3.83 3.21
CA THR A 636 33.99 4.22 4.22
C THR A 636 32.80 3.26 4.21
N CYS A 637 32.54 2.60 5.33
CA CYS A 637 31.38 1.74 5.52
C CYS A 637 30.28 2.49 6.28
N ILE A 638 29.07 2.59 5.70
CA ILE A 638 27.90 3.13 6.38
C ILE A 638 27.12 1.97 7.01
N THR A 639 27.12 1.92 8.34
CA THR A 639 26.54 0.80 9.11
C THR A 639 25.30 1.22 9.90
N GLY A 640 24.53 0.24 10.37
CA GLY A 640 23.30 0.46 11.14
C GLY A 640 22.23 -0.58 10.82
N VAL A 641 21.20 -0.66 11.66
CA VAL A 641 20.10 -1.65 11.54
C VAL A 641 19.23 -1.46 10.29
N SER A 642 18.51 -2.49 9.86
CA SER A 642 17.55 -2.37 8.75
C SER A 642 16.50 -1.28 9.06
N GLY A 643 16.14 -0.47 8.08
CA GLY A 643 15.23 0.67 8.29
C GLY A 643 15.84 1.91 8.96
N SER A 644 17.12 1.94 9.32
CA SER A 644 17.75 3.11 9.99
C SER A 644 17.96 4.35 9.08
N GLY A 645 17.55 4.29 7.81
CA GLY A 645 17.68 5.40 6.85
C GLY A 645 18.99 5.41 6.05
N LYS A 646 19.80 4.34 6.06
CA LYS A 646 21.08 4.27 5.30
C LYS A 646 20.88 4.53 3.81
N SER A 647 19.95 3.80 3.18
CA SER A 647 19.64 3.97 1.75
C SER A 647 19.11 5.36 1.47
N THR A 648 18.28 5.92 2.34
CA THR A 648 17.79 7.29 2.15
C THR A 648 18.89 8.33 2.27
N LEU A 649 19.82 8.16 3.19
CA LEU A 649 20.95 9.07 3.37
C LEU A 649 21.92 9.01 2.17
N ILE A 650 22.23 7.81 1.67
CA ILE A 650 23.24 7.62 0.63
C ILE A 650 22.63 7.58 -0.77
N ASN A 651 21.68 6.69 -1.04
CA ASN A 651 21.12 6.45 -2.38
C ASN A 651 20.04 7.47 -2.76
N ASP A 652 19.21 7.92 -1.80
CA ASP A 652 18.11 8.85 -2.10
C ASP A 652 18.51 10.32 -1.91
N THR A 653 19.55 10.60 -1.11
CA THR A 653 20.02 11.98 -0.83
C THR A 653 21.38 12.24 -1.46
N LEU A 654 22.45 11.62 -0.95
CA LEU A 654 23.82 11.95 -1.36
C LEU A 654 24.10 11.65 -2.83
N PHE A 655 23.65 10.50 -3.33
CA PHE A 655 23.91 10.05 -4.70
C PHE A 655 23.23 10.92 -5.76
N PRO A 656 21.93 11.29 -5.65
CA PRO A 656 21.30 12.24 -6.56
C PRO A 656 21.96 13.61 -6.54
N ILE A 657 22.40 14.09 -5.35
CA ILE A 657 23.18 15.34 -5.27
C ILE A 657 24.49 15.20 -6.05
N ALA A 658 25.22 14.09 -5.86
CA ALA A 658 26.46 13.81 -6.58
C ALA A 658 26.24 13.75 -8.10
N GLN A 659 25.18 13.08 -8.56
CA GLN A 659 24.84 13.00 -9.97
C GLN A 659 24.49 14.37 -10.57
N ARG A 660 23.75 15.21 -9.83
CA ARG A 660 23.43 16.58 -10.26
C ARG A 660 24.69 17.43 -10.41
N GLN A 661 25.56 17.41 -9.40
CA GLN A 661 26.71 18.31 -9.34
C GLN A 661 27.89 17.86 -10.21
N LEU A 662 28.15 16.55 -10.30
CA LEU A 662 29.29 16.02 -11.06
C LEU A 662 28.94 15.68 -12.51
N ASN A 663 27.73 15.15 -12.75
CA ASN A 663 27.34 14.61 -14.06
C ASN A 663 26.29 15.47 -14.79
N GLY A 664 25.84 16.58 -14.18
CA GLY A 664 24.79 17.43 -14.75
C GLY A 664 23.44 16.72 -14.92
N ALA A 665 23.19 15.65 -14.16
CA ALA A 665 21.95 14.88 -14.28
C ALA A 665 20.74 15.72 -13.83
N THR A 666 19.73 15.88 -14.67
CA THR A 666 18.55 16.72 -14.38
C THR A 666 17.37 15.96 -13.76
N ILE A 667 17.37 14.63 -13.78
CA ILE A 667 16.19 13.81 -13.45
C ILE A 667 16.22 13.29 -11.99
N ALA A 668 17.40 13.11 -11.38
CA ALA A 668 17.50 12.52 -10.05
C ALA A 668 17.19 13.57 -8.97
N GLU A 669 16.07 13.45 -8.24
CA GLU A 669 15.71 14.37 -7.16
C GLU A 669 16.22 13.87 -5.81
N PRO A 670 17.07 14.64 -5.11
CA PRO A 670 17.52 14.25 -3.78
C PRO A 670 16.39 14.41 -2.77
N ALA A 671 16.31 13.47 -1.83
CA ALA A 671 15.44 13.63 -0.68
C ALA A 671 15.80 14.90 0.13
N PRO A 672 14.85 15.51 0.87
CA PRO A 672 15.04 16.81 1.50
C PRO A 672 16.34 16.93 2.34
N TYR A 673 17.12 17.98 2.12
CA TYR A 673 18.33 18.31 2.88
C TYR A 673 18.50 19.84 2.99
N ARG A 674 19.41 20.32 3.86
CA ARG A 674 19.63 21.76 4.07
C ARG A 674 20.74 22.33 3.20
N ASP A 675 21.93 21.76 3.29
CA ASP A 675 23.12 22.26 2.60
C ASP A 675 24.16 21.14 2.44
N ILE A 676 25.03 21.26 1.44
CA ILE A 676 26.15 20.35 1.23
C ILE A 676 27.42 21.12 0.86
N GLN A 677 28.53 20.77 1.52
CA GLN A 677 29.81 21.45 1.40
C GLN A 677 30.92 20.46 1.06
N GLY A 678 31.96 20.89 0.34
CA GLY A 678 33.16 20.07 0.07
C GLY A 678 33.24 19.45 -1.34
N TRP A 679 32.45 19.93 -2.31
CA TRP A 679 32.46 19.40 -3.69
C TRP A 679 33.71 19.74 -4.50
N ASN A 680 34.39 20.84 -4.17
CA ASN A 680 35.61 21.29 -4.87
C ASN A 680 36.83 20.37 -4.69
N ILE A 681 36.66 19.27 -3.96
CA ILE A 681 37.74 18.35 -3.56
C ILE A 681 37.82 17.11 -4.48
N SER A 682 36.85 16.95 -5.40
CA SER A 682 36.69 15.74 -6.22
C SER A 682 37.10 15.87 -7.71
N ILE A 683 37.65 17.01 -8.15
CA ILE A 683 37.97 17.27 -9.59
C ILE A 683 39.47 17.57 -9.82
N LYS A 684 40.37 16.89 -9.11
CA LYS A 684 41.78 16.79 -9.53
C LYS A 684 42.31 15.38 -9.40
#